data_AF-A0A7S3HPS9-F1
#
_entry.id   AF-A0A7S3HPS9-F1
#
_cell.length_a   1.000
_cell.length_b   1.000
_cell.length_c   1.000
_cell.angle_alpha   90.00
_cell.angle_beta   90.00
_cell.angle_gamma   90.00
#
_symmetry.space_group_name_H-M   'P 1'
#
loop_
_entity.id
_entity.type
_entity.pdbx_description
1 polymer ?
#
loop_
_entity_poly.entity_id
_entity_poly.type
_entity_poly.pdbx_seq_one_letter_code
_entity_poly.pdbx_strand_id
1 'polypeptide(L)'
;ITMHSSAISLLFRNEEKGADTAAGAEAPKAEEFLINLIDSPGHIDFSSDVSTATRLCDGALLVVDVLEGICTQTHAVVYKALKERMRPCLVLNKIDRLFIDMKLSSTEAFQHLKRLLEQVNALAYTLLKSEVLKRENISEELAAKLNKTNNTGLNASHGLDEEIEDDPLFQEWNFEPEKGNVIFCSALDCWGFGTAKFANIWSKRLGVNRNVLRKYLFEDYAFNPTTKKIVKIDTSRGGSGNEKPMFASMVLDPLWQLYEAALVEQDATKAANMANKGFGVVLPPREINPRDTRATLRAILRRWLPLSDAVLRMIIRTVPDPIAAQQSRLFTLMPGVIEPIFDLTDKNTAEKKEVITVSEEELTAQKTKDYSAVQLPVATAALARSPELLEEITQSYEGVKNCVSRCDQSAEAPVVVFVSKMVPVKVAELSARDVAALRAHLTKVETDKYAGQESTLESAAEIAAAVAAQTRFDSEVFIALARVFSGVLKRDSALYVLGSKYDPLTEPLPPVPVSSHQNSSTTEGSAAAMASFNGLTPLPADTSLGLYIMLGPSVTPVEEVPAGNIVGILGLSELVLKTATLSSTWATYPMNSITFQSKPMLKVAVEPTSHVDLRSLEHGLQLLHQFDPVVEVGVDRDTGQNTMTCLGELHLEQCVKALVERFAKCQVNVSEPLIAFRESVLSAEAGLEGQSNHSKNASTLPMLPPPWSEISELAQARGGRFRIVFGSGNVAMTIRCFPLHDAMTKLLEESGSKMEEVNAQQAEVHRQLQSCRDSAAFVEGCNALGSAQGKFWTDFSASTKPTADSPDTEVVDVCLRGAADSTGPTALRSRVLSIGSTIHATNVLLLSAEAHVSVWSNAIPLNSKTELGGNAIAVEASLTSAVLGDIAVAESPAVFHRLWARLHSACTAAFRLAVESGPLMREPLHGVGFVIEHVEVNAAVCNSVLTPQERAMVYESAVERDLTASAMSINSEAESVASSSDSTSSSASILTGQLISELKDALHVCMLSLPVRIVEPVYKCDLQCDQSQLGNLYAVLSQRRGSVTNEDIIEGTSLFLLSADLPVHSSFGFAQQLLKKTSGLGTAPQLSFSHWSRIDTDPFWRPTTEDELEEYGEQGLMTGAERNLPRGIIDAVRKRKGLPIEEKIVKSAEKQRTLNKKK
;
A
#
# COMPACT_ATOMS: atom_id res chain seq x y z
N ILE A 1 -8.69 -22.42 11.09
CA ILE A 1 -8.05 -21.08 11.02
C ILE A 1 -9.18 -20.06 11.12
N THR A 2 -9.12 -19.11 12.04
CA THR A 2 -10.04 -17.96 12.03
C THR A 2 -9.78 -17.20 10.73
N MET A 3 -10.81 -17.00 9.90
CA MET A 3 -10.66 -16.39 8.57
C MET A 3 -11.17 -14.95 8.52
N HIS A 4 -12.10 -14.60 9.42
CA HIS A 4 -12.66 -13.26 9.50
C HIS A 4 -12.69 -12.77 10.93
N SER A 5 -12.54 -11.46 11.07
CA SER A 5 -12.66 -10.82 12.38
C SER A 5 -14.09 -10.91 12.91
N SER A 6 -14.24 -11.24 14.19
CA SER A 6 -15.52 -11.37 14.88
C SER A 6 -15.50 -10.57 16.18
N ALA A 7 -16.49 -9.72 16.39
CA ALA A 7 -16.64 -8.92 17.60
C ALA A 7 -17.55 -9.59 18.62
N ILE A 8 -17.17 -9.56 19.90
CA ILE A 8 -17.96 -10.03 21.03
C ILE A 8 -17.88 -9.03 22.19
N SER A 9 -19.02 -8.66 22.74
CA SER A 9 -19.11 -7.84 23.96
C SER A 9 -19.27 -8.73 25.19
N LEU A 10 -18.40 -8.56 26.18
CA LEU A 10 -18.38 -9.31 27.44
C LEU A 10 -18.63 -8.39 28.63
N LEU A 11 -19.52 -8.80 29.54
CA LEU A 11 -19.67 -8.16 30.85
C LEU A 11 -18.83 -8.91 31.88
N PHE A 12 -17.81 -8.25 32.42
CA PHE A 12 -16.93 -8.81 33.45
C PHE A 12 -17.13 -8.11 34.78
N ARG A 13 -17.43 -8.88 35.82
CA ARG A 13 -17.57 -8.38 37.19
C ARG A 13 -16.29 -8.63 37.96
N ASN A 14 -15.60 -7.56 38.35
CA ASN A 14 -14.36 -7.65 39.09
C ASN A 14 -14.66 -7.85 40.59
N GLU A 15 -14.75 -9.12 41.00
CA GLU A 15 -14.74 -9.48 42.42
C GLU A 15 -13.30 -9.50 42.94
N GLU A 16 -12.77 -8.34 43.35
CA GLU A 16 -11.55 -8.32 44.16
C GLU A 16 -11.85 -8.86 45.56
N LYS A 17 -11.76 -10.18 45.73
CA LYS A 17 -11.69 -10.81 47.05
C LYS A 17 -10.33 -10.50 47.69
N GLY A 18 -10.22 -9.31 48.27
CA GLY A 18 -9.19 -8.93 49.23
C GLY A 18 -8.01 -8.14 48.67
N ALA A 19 -8.17 -6.83 48.60
CA ALA A 19 -7.10 -5.87 48.83
C ALA A 19 -7.51 -4.99 50.02
N ASP A 20 -6.85 -5.19 51.15
CA ASP A 20 -6.72 -4.30 52.31
C ASP A 20 -7.81 -3.23 52.53
N THR A 21 -8.99 -3.63 53.02
CA THR A 21 -9.73 -2.72 53.92
C THR A 21 -9.05 -2.80 55.28
N ALA A 22 -8.37 -1.72 55.68
CA ALA A 22 -8.07 -1.48 57.08
C ALA A 22 -9.32 -1.80 57.92
N ALA A 23 -9.16 -2.48 59.05
CA ALA A 23 -10.26 -2.92 59.89
C ALA A 23 -11.20 -1.74 60.20
N GLY A 24 -12.34 -1.64 59.50
CA GLY A 24 -13.30 -0.54 59.59
C GLY A 24 -13.79 0.08 58.28
N ALA A 25 -13.21 -0.22 57.10
CA ALA A 25 -13.71 0.29 55.82
C ALA A 25 -14.71 -0.67 55.15
N GLU A 26 -15.79 -0.11 54.57
CA GLU A 26 -16.82 -0.85 53.81
C GLU A 26 -16.19 -1.72 52.71
N ALA A 27 -16.75 -2.91 52.50
CA ALA A 27 -16.30 -3.81 51.44
C ALA A 27 -16.35 -3.09 50.07
N PRO A 28 -15.29 -3.19 49.23
CA PRO A 28 -15.28 -2.52 47.93
C PRO A 28 -16.45 -3.02 47.08
N LYS A 29 -17.21 -2.09 46.49
CA LYS A 29 -18.27 -2.41 45.52
C LYS A 29 -17.62 -3.13 44.34
N ALA A 30 -18.21 -4.24 43.92
CA ALA A 30 -17.78 -4.94 42.71
C ALA A 30 -17.99 -4.03 41.50
N GLU A 31 -16.91 -3.69 40.80
CA GLU A 31 -16.95 -2.90 39.56
C GLU A 31 -17.28 -3.82 38.37
N GLU A 32 -18.17 -3.34 37.49
CA GLU A 32 -18.59 -4.03 36.29
C GLU A 32 -17.95 -3.37 35.07
N PHE A 33 -17.34 -4.17 34.20
CA PHE A 33 -16.64 -3.73 33.01
C PHE A 33 -17.29 -4.33 31.76
N LEU A 34 -17.59 -3.49 30.78
CA LEU A 34 -17.95 -3.92 29.43
C LEU A 34 -16.69 -3.98 28.58
N ILE A 35 -16.31 -5.17 28.13
CA ILE A 35 -15.10 -5.42 27.34
C ILE A 35 -15.53 -5.90 25.96
N ASN A 36 -15.22 -5.13 24.93
CA ASN A 36 -15.41 -5.53 23.54
C ASN A 36 -14.13 -6.21 23.04
N LEU A 37 -14.21 -7.49 22.70
CA LEU A 37 -13.11 -8.25 22.12
C LEU A 37 -13.38 -8.44 20.62
N ILE A 38 -12.35 -8.23 19.81
CA ILE A 38 -12.35 -8.61 18.40
C ILE A 38 -11.37 -9.76 18.23
N ASP A 39 -11.88 -10.94 17.88
CA ASP A 39 -11.05 -12.04 17.41
C ASP A 39 -10.61 -11.73 15.97
N SER A 40 -9.31 -11.70 15.69
CA SER A 40 -8.76 -11.40 14.37
C SER A 40 -7.93 -12.59 13.86
N PRO A 41 -7.91 -12.85 12.55
CA PRO A 41 -7.17 -13.98 11.99
C PRO A 41 -5.65 -13.82 12.21
N GLY A 42 -4.95 -14.92 12.48
CA GLY A 42 -3.50 -14.93 12.69
C GLY A 42 -2.66 -15.15 11.43
N HIS A 43 -3.29 -15.51 10.31
CA HIS A 43 -2.58 -15.81 9.06
C HIS A 43 -2.41 -14.53 8.21
N ILE A 44 -1.24 -14.37 7.60
CA ILE A 44 -0.85 -13.14 6.86
C ILE A 44 -1.77 -12.81 5.68
N ASP A 45 -2.27 -13.81 4.98
CA ASP A 45 -3.26 -13.67 3.89
C ASP A 45 -4.58 -13.00 4.32
N PHE A 46 -4.86 -12.92 5.63
CA PHE A 46 -6.03 -12.23 6.20
C PHE A 46 -5.62 -11.05 7.10
N SER A 47 -4.41 -10.51 6.90
CA SER A 47 -3.91 -9.29 7.57
C SER A 47 -4.80 -8.05 7.37
N SER A 48 -5.63 -8.07 6.33
CA SER A 48 -6.68 -7.08 6.09
C SER A 48 -7.65 -6.99 7.26
N ASP A 49 -8.10 -8.14 7.77
CA ASP A 49 -9.02 -8.25 8.89
C ASP A 49 -8.37 -7.89 10.23
N VAL A 50 -7.07 -8.13 10.38
CA VAL A 50 -6.30 -7.59 11.51
C VAL A 50 -6.28 -6.07 11.44
N SER A 51 -5.99 -5.50 10.28
CA SER A 51 -5.92 -4.05 10.09
C SER A 51 -7.26 -3.35 10.36
N THR A 52 -8.38 -3.92 9.93
CA THR A 52 -9.73 -3.39 10.24
C THR A 52 -10.07 -3.49 11.72
N ALA A 53 -9.71 -4.60 12.38
CA ALA A 53 -9.91 -4.77 13.82
C ALA A 53 -9.10 -3.74 14.64
N THR A 54 -7.81 -3.56 14.33
CA THR A 54 -6.92 -2.64 15.05
C THR A 54 -7.42 -1.19 15.08
N ARG A 55 -8.14 -0.75 14.05
CA ARG A 55 -8.72 0.61 14.03
C ARG A 55 -9.79 0.79 15.11
N LEU A 56 -10.59 -0.24 15.38
CA LEU A 56 -11.69 -0.19 16.35
C LEU A 56 -11.22 -0.43 17.79
N CYS A 57 -10.10 -1.13 18.00
CA CYS A 57 -9.58 -1.51 19.32
C CYS A 57 -8.68 -0.45 19.97
N ASP A 58 -8.64 -0.40 21.31
CA ASP A 58 -7.74 0.47 22.10
C ASP A 58 -6.48 -0.25 22.60
N GLY A 59 -6.54 -1.58 22.69
CA GLY A 59 -5.45 -2.45 23.10
C GLY A 59 -5.40 -3.73 22.28
N ALA A 60 -4.30 -4.45 22.39
CA ALA A 60 -4.07 -5.70 21.69
C ALA A 60 -3.49 -6.77 22.62
N LEU A 61 -3.93 -8.02 22.45
CA LEU A 61 -3.30 -9.18 23.07
C LEU A 61 -2.26 -9.75 22.10
N LEU A 62 -0.98 -9.60 22.43
CA LEU A 62 0.12 -10.18 21.66
C LEU A 62 0.35 -11.62 22.14
N VAL A 63 -0.18 -12.60 21.40
CA VAL A 63 -0.04 -14.01 21.75
C VAL A 63 1.19 -14.59 21.05
N VAL A 64 2.18 -15.01 21.83
CA VAL A 64 3.43 -15.61 21.34
C VAL A 64 3.50 -17.08 21.76
N ASP A 65 3.75 -17.96 20.81
CA ASP A 65 4.04 -19.37 21.10
C ASP A 65 5.45 -19.50 21.68
N VAL A 66 5.57 -20.13 22.84
CA VAL A 66 6.86 -20.31 23.49
C VAL A 66 7.80 -21.26 22.76
N LEU A 67 7.31 -22.09 21.84
CA LEU A 67 8.17 -22.95 21.01
C LEU A 67 8.65 -22.25 19.74
N GLU A 68 7.71 -21.68 18.98
CA GLU A 68 8.00 -21.04 17.70
C GLU A 68 8.69 -19.69 17.89
N GLY A 69 8.43 -19.03 19.02
CA GLY A 69 9.02 -17.75 19.37
C GLY A 69 8.46 -16.61 18.52
N ILE A 70 9.32 -15.66 18.17
CA ILE A 70 8.95 -14.51 17.35
C ILE A 70 9.06 -14.89 15.88
N CYS A 71 7.93 -14.86 15.18
CA CYS A 71 7.87 -15.03 13.73
C CYS A 71 7.77 -13.66 13.04
N THR A 72 7.99 -13.66 11.73
CA THR A 72 7.77 -12.50 10.85
C THR A 72 6.32 -11.97 10.89
N GLN A 73 5.33 -12.85 11.10
CA GLN A 73 3.93 -12.46 11.39
C GLN A 73 3.83 -11.62 12.67
N THR A 74 4.53 -12.04 13.73
CA THR A 74 4.60 -11.29 14.99
C THR A 74 5.14 -9.89 14.73
N HIS A 75 6.21 -9.76 13.94
CA HIS A 75 6.80 -8.48 13.55
C HIS A 75 5.77 -7.56 12.85
N ALA A 76 5.03 -8.09 11.87
CA ALA A 76 4.02 -7.33 11.12
C ALA A 76 2.87 -6.83 12.03
N VAL A 77 2.35 -7.70 12.90
CA VAL A 77 1.25 -7.37 13.82
C VAL A 77 1.69 -6.36 14.88
N VAL A 78 2.89 -6.54 15.45
CA VAL A 78 3.48 -5.60 16.42
C VAL A 78 3.69 -4.23 15.77
N TYR A 79 4.25 -4.19 14.56
CA TYR A 79 4.40 -2.94 13.81
C TYR A 79 3.06 -2.24 13.55
N LYS A 80 2.02 -2.99 13.16
CA LYS A 80 0.68 -2.43 12.94
C LYS A 80 0.03 -1.93 14.22
N ALA A 81 0.17 -2.67 15.32
CA ALA A 81 -0.31 -2.24 16.63
C ALA A 81 0.37 -0.94 17.09
N LEU A 82 1.66 -0.79 16.80
CA LEU A 82 2.41 0.43 17.10
C LEU A 82 1.92 1.62 16.27
N LYS A 83 1.72 1.43 14.97
CA LYS A 83 1.21 2.47 14.06
C LYS A 83 -0.19 2.95 14.46
N GLU A 84 -1.06 2.04 14.91
CA GLU A 84 -2.40 2.36 15.42
C GLU A 84 -2.40 2.81 16.89
N ARG A 85 -1.24 2.89 17.54
CA ARG A 85 -1.02 3.29 18.94
C ARG A 85 -1.91 2.51 19.92
N MET A 86 -2.03 1.21 19.67
CA MET A 86 -2.72 0.32 20.59
C MET A 86 -1.82 -0.03 21.77
N ARG A 87 -2.43 -0.24 22.93
CA ARG A 87 -1.74 -0.76 24.12
C ARG A 87 -1.52 -2.28 24.03
N PRO A 88 -0.28 -2.78 23.91
CA PRO A 88 -0.07 -4.22 23.81
C PRO A 88 -0.03 -4.90 25.19
N CYS A 89 -0.53 -6.13 25.28
CA CYS A 89 -0.41 -7.00 26.43
C CYS A 89 0.13 -8.37 26.00
N LEU A 90 1.25 -8.81 26.56
CA LEU A 90 1.93 -10.02 26.12
C LEU A 90 1.35 -11.27 26.78
N VAL A 91 1.06 -12.29 25.96
CA VAL A 91 0.57 -13.60 26.39
C VAL A 91 1.50 -14.67 25.83
N LEU A 92 2.33 -15.24 26.69
CA LEU A 92 3.20 -16.37 26.37
C LEU A 92 2.39 -17.67 26.49
N ASN A 93 2.05 -18.27 25.36
CA ASN A 93 1.15 -19.41 25.26
C ASN A 93 1.89 -20.70 24.88
N LYS A 94 1.22 -21.84 25.09
CA LYS A 94 1.72 -23.21 24.81
C LYS A 94 2.88 -23.65 25.72
N ILE A 95 2.93 -23.12 26.95
CA ILE A 95 3.93 -23.51 27.97
C ILE A 95 3.91 -25.01 28.27
N ASP A 96 2.77 -25.67 28.12
CA ASP A 96 2.64 -27.12 28.26
C ASP A 96 3.59 -27.90 27.33
N ARG A 97 3.89 -27.35 26.15
CA ARG A 97 4.79 -28.01 25.19
C ARG A 97 6.26 -27.98 25.61
N LEU A 98 6.67 -27.04 26.47
CA LEU A 98 8.03 -27.05 27.05
C LEU A 98 8.26 -28.31 27.89
N PHE A 99 7.22 -28.80 28.57
CA PHE A 99 7.26 -30.06 29.32
C PHE A 99 7.04 -31.27 28.42
N ILE A 100 6.02 -31.26 27.55
CA ILE A 100 5.60 -32.44 26.79
C ILE A 100 6.54 -32.74 25.62
N ASP A 101 6.86 -31.72 24.83
CA ASP A 101 7.57 -31.88 23.56
C ASP A 101 9.08 -31.72 23.77
N MET A 102 9.51 -30.60 24.36
CA MET A 102 10.93 -30.32 24.59
C MET A 102 11.50 -31.05 25.82
N LYS A 103 10.64 -31.50 26.75
CA LYS A 103 11.04 -32.19 28.00
C LYS A 103 12.04 -31.42 28.85
N LEU A 104 11.91 -30.09 28.87
CA LEU A 104 12.78 -29.22 29.66
C LEU A 104 12.53 -29.40 31.15
N SER A 105 13.58 -29.25 31.96
CA SER A 105 13.42 -29.02 33.39
C SER A 105 12.78 -27.65 33.65
N SER A 106 12.17 -27.46 34.81
CA SER A 106 11.56 -26.17 35.17
C SER A 106 12.56 -25.00 35.22
N THR A 107 13.84 -25.26 35.49
CA THR A 107 14.89 -24.23 35.42
C THR A 107 15.21 -23.83 33.99
N GLU A 108 15.37 -24.81 33.09
CA GLU A 108 15.61 -24.55 31.66
C GLU A 108 14.40 -23.87 31.01
N ALA A 109 13.18 -24.29 31.38
CA ALA A 109 11.95 -23.64 30.93
C ALA A 109 11.86 -22.18 31.37
N PHE A 110 12.29 -21.85 32.61
CA PHE A 110 12.37 -20.46 33.05
C PHE A 110 13.37 -19.64 32.22
N GLN A 111 14.58 -20.16 32.01
CA GLN A 111 15.59 -19.47 31.18
C GLN A 111 15.14 -19.31 29.72
N HIS A 112 14.36 -20.25 29.21
CA HIS A 112 13.73 -20.15 27.90
C HIS A 112 12.69 -19.02 27.85
N LEU A 113 11.76 -18.98 28.81
CA LEU A 113 10.73 -17.94 28.89
C LEU A 113 11.33 -16.54 29.09
N LYS A 114 12.41 -16.43 29.86
CA LYS A 114 13.11 -15.17 30.10
C LYS A 114 13.75 -14.64 28.81
N ARG A 115 14.52 -15.48 28.09
CA ARG A 115 15.11 -15.11 26.80
C ARG A 115 14.06 -14.72 25.76
N LEU A 116 12.94 -15.45 25.70
CA LEU A 116 11.85 -15.11 24.79
C LEU A 116 11.24 -13.74 25.11
N LEU A 117 11.06 -13.41 26.38
CA LEU A 117 10.59 -12.08 26.79
C LEU A 117 11.58 -10.98 26.37
N GLU A 118 12.89 -11.21 26.56
CA GLU A 118 13.94 -10.29 26.13
C GLU A 118 13.92 -10.06 24.62
N GLN A 119 13.74 -11.12 23.83
CA GLN A 119 13.60 -11.03 22.37
C GLN A 119 12.37 -10.20 21.97
N VAL A 120 11.23 -10.34 22.66
CA VAL A 120 10.00 -9.57 22.36
C VAL A 120 10.22 -8.09 22.67
N ASN A 121 10.88 -7.79 23.79
CA ASN A 121 11.23 -6.41 24.15
C ASN A 121 12.24 -5.80 23.17
N ALA A 122 13.23 -6.58 22.71
CA ALA A 122 14.18 -6.14 21.69
C ALA A 122 13.47 -5.78 20.37
N LEU A 123 12.52 -6.61 19.93
CA LEU A 123 11.69 -6.31 18.77
C LEU A 123 10.89 -5.01 18.94
N ALA A 124 10.20 -4.87 20.08
CA ALA A 124 9.44 -3.66 20.38
C ALA A 124 10.35 -2.43 20.35
N TYR A 125 11.52 -2.51 20.98
CA TYR A 125 12.54 -1.45 21.00
C TYR A 125 12.99 -1.06 19.59
N THR A 126 13.36 -2.03 18.74
CA THR A 126 13.81 -1.74 17.36
C THR A 126 12.74 -1.01 16.56
N LEU A 127 11.48 -1.43 16.67
CA LEU A 127 10.36 -0.79 15.98
C LEU A 127 10.09 0.62 16.52
N LEU A 128 10.09 0.80 17.84
CA LEU A 128 9.90 2.08 18.51
C LEU A 128 11.01 3.07 18.14
N LYS A 129 12.26 2.64 18.22
CA LYS A 129 13.43 3.43 17.81
C LYS A 129 13.27 3.93 16.38
N SER A 130 12.86 3.05 15.46
CA SER A 130 12.63 3.45 14.06
C SER A 130 11.52 4.50 13.89
N GLU A 131 10.53 4.50 14.78
CA GLU A 131 9.38 5.40 14.72
C GLU A 131 9.67 6.75 15.40
N VAL A 132 10.37 6.75 16.54
CA VAL A 132 10.83 7.98 17.22
C VAL A 132 11.78 8.75 16.31
N LEU A 133 12.74 8.06 15.68
CA LEU A 133 13.66 8.66 14.70
C LEU A 133 12.94 9.34 13.53
N LYS A 134 11.79 8.80 13.10
CA LYS A 134 10.98 9.39 12.03
C LYS A 134 10.21 10.63 12.49
N ARG A 135 9.71 10.65 13.73
CA ARG A 135 8.91 11.78 14.25
C ARG A 135 9.73 13.05 14.40
N GLU A 136 10.96 12.91 14.88
CA GLU A 136 11.77 14.06 15.26
C GLU A 136 12.65 14.59 14.11
N ASN A 137 12.52 14.07 12.87
CA ASN A 137 13.32 14.46 11.70
C ASN A 137 14.84 14.55 11.99
N ILE A 138 15.32 13.74 12.93
CA ILE A 138 16.64 13.85 13.56
C ILE A 138 17.78 13.64 12.53
N SER A 139 17.49 13.16 11.32
CA SER A 139 18.51 12.95 10.27
C SER A 139 19.35 14.19 9.95
N GLU A 140 18.81 15.41 10.03
CA GLU A 140 19.58 16.63 9.69
C GLU A 140 20.33 17.20 10.88
N GLU A 141 19.70 17.25 12.06
CA GLU A 141 20.33 17.79 13.26
C GLU A 141 21.37 16.83 13.86
N LEU A 142 21.15 15.52 13.73
CA LEU A 142 22.10 14.48 14.11
C LEU A 142 23.23 14.34 13.11
N ALA A 143 23.00 14.54 11.81
CA ALA A 143 24.10 14.68 10.84
C ALA A 143 24.96 15.92 11.19
N ALA A 144 24.34 17.02 11.62
CA ALA A 144 25.04 18.21 12.09
C ALA A 144 25.77 18.00 13.43
N LYS A 145 25.21 17.22 14.36
CA LYS A 145 25.85 16.83 15.64
C LYS A 145 26.99 15.83 15.40
N LEU A 146 26.81 14.79 14.58
CA LEU A 146 27.85 13.83 14.18
C LEU A 146 29.03 14.54 13.50
N ASN A 147 28.76 15.50 12.61
CA ASN A 147 29.80 16.29 11.95
C ASN A 147 30.57 17.22 12.93
N LYS A 148 29.96 17.62 14.05
CA LYS A 148 30.63 18.37 15.13
C LYS A 148 31.42 17.47 16.08
N THR A 149 31.04 16.21 16.27
CA THR A 149 31.70 15.24 17.18
C THR A 149 32.82 14.39 16.56
N ASN A 150 33.13 14.57 15.28
CA ASN A 150 34.24 13.87 14.59
C ASN A 150 35.66 14.17 15.13
N ASN A 151 35.81 14.77 16.32
CA ASN A 151 37.09 14.94 17.00
C ASN A 151 37.28 14.11 18.28
N THR A 152 36.29 13.33 18.73
CA THR A 152 36.47 12.33 19.79
C THR A 152 35.58 11.12 19.53
N GLY A 153 36.14 10.10 18.87
CA GLY A 153 35.48 8.81 18.69
C GLY A 153 35.18 8.16 20.04
N LEU A 154 34.04 7.46 20.10
CA LEU A 154 33.42 6.80 21.27
C LEU A 154 32.63 7.77 22.16
N ASN A 155 31.28 7.71 22.07
CA ASN A 155 30.26 8.02 23.10
C ASN A 155 28.91 8.54 22.56
N ALA A 156 28.72 8.71 21.24
CA ALA A 156 27.47 9.27 20.70
C ALA A 156 26.27 8.30 20.67
N SER A 157 26.48 6.98 20.72
CA SER A 157 25.38 6.00 20.69
C SER A 157 24.63 5.88 22.01
N HIS A 158 25.31 6.10 23.14
CA HIS A 158 24.75 5.85 24.48
C HIS A 158 23.70 6.89 24.90
N GLY A 159 23.85 8.16 24.48
CA GLY A 159 22.91 9.22 24.85
C GLY A 159 21.55 9.14 24.14
N LEU A 160 21.52 8.61 22.90
CA LEU A 160 20.26 8.40 22.17
C LEU A 160 19.42 7.26 22.75
N ASP A 161 20.08 6.20 23.22
CA ASP A 161 19.36 5.08 23.83
C ASP A 161 18.72 5.51 25.17
N GLU A 162 19.34 6.42 25.94
CA GLU A 162 18.76 7.01 27.16
C GLU A 162 17.53 7.89 26.87
N GLU A 163 17.57 8.75 25.85
CA GLU A 163 16.41 9.58 25.45
C GLU A 163 15.23 8.73 24.93
N ILE A 164 15.51 7.60 24.26
CA ILE A 164 14.47 6.67 23.78
C ILE A 164 13.84 5.89 24.94
N GLU A 165 14.65 5.46 25.92
CA GLU A 165 14.15 4.75 27.10
C GLU A 165 13.24 5.63 27.99
N ASP A 166 13.43 6.95 27.95
CA ASP A 166 12.61 7.91 28.66
C ASP A 166 11.30 8.28 27.91
N ASP A 167 11.11 7.89 26.64
CA ASP A 167 9.88 8.15 25.87
C ASP A 167 8.67 7.43 26.54
N PRO A 168 7.56 8.14 26.83
CA PRO A 168 6.36 7.52 27.40
C PRO A 168 5.85 6.30 26.62
N LEU A 169 5.98 6.32 25.30
CA LEU A 169 5.61 5.21 24.42
C LEU A 169 6.49 3.99 24.65
N PHE A 170 7.77 4.17 24.97
CA PHE A 170 8.67 3.07 25.29
C PHE A 170 8.29 2.42 26.62
N GLN A 171 8.05 3.23 27.66
CA GLN A 171 7.59 2.72 28.95
C GLN A 171 6.26 1.97 28.82
N GLU A 172 5.42 2.40 27.90
CA GLU A 172 4.19 1.72 27.58
C GLU A 172 4.42 0.34 26.95
N TRP A 173 5.31 0.25 25.97
CA TRP A 173 5.53 -0.96 25.19
C TRP A 173 6.47 -1.98 25.83
N ASN A 174 7.17 -1.59 26.90
CA ASN A 174 8.07 -2.49 27.61
C ASN A 174 7.30 -3.57 28.41
N PHE A 175 7.51 -4.84 28.05
CA PHE A 175 6.85 -5.98 28.67
C PHE A 175 7.60 -6.45 29.92
N GLU A 176 6.96 -6.32 31.08
CA GLU A 176 7.51 -6.69 32.38
C GLU A 176 6.48 -7.50 33.19
N PRO A 177 6.80 -8.75 33.56
CA PRO A 177 5.92 -9.55 34.41
C PRO A 177 5.62 -8.89 35.76
N GLU A 178 6.49 -8.01 36.27
CA GLU A 178 6.22 -7.20 37.46
C GLU A 178 5.08 -6.20 37.21
N LYS A 179 5.08 -5.43 36.11
CA LYS A 179 3.98 -4.51 35.76
C LYS A 179 2.66 -5.23 35.59
N GLY A 180 2.70 -6.51 35.23
CA GLY A 180 1.52 -7.36 35.05
C GLY A 180 0.93 -7.26 33.65
N ASN A 181 1.72 -6.78 32.68
CA ASN A 181 1.41 -6.78 31.25
C ASN A 181 1.90 -8.04 30.52
N VAL A 182 2.32 -9.07 31.28
CA VAL A 182 2.73 -10.39 30.77
C VAL A 182 1.95 -11.50 31.46
N ILE A 183 1.35 -12.39 30.68
CA ILE A 183 0.71 -13.62 31.14
C ILE A 183 1.44 -14.85 30.61
N PHE A 184 1.56 -15.86 31.47
CA PHE A 184 2.05 -17.18 31.15
C PHE A 184 0.85 -18.14 31.10
N CYS A 185 0.64 -18.84 29.98
CA CYS A 185 -0.52 -19.71 29.84
C CYS A 185 -0.31 -20.97 29.00
N SER A 186 -1.26 -21.89 29.15
CA SER A 186 -1.59 -22.92 28.17
C SER A 186 -3.08 -22.82 27.86
N ALA A 187 -3.40 -22.33 26.66
CA ALA A 187 -4.79 -22.32 26.17
C ALA A 187 -5.35 -23.74 26.00
N LEU A 188 -4.51 -24.71 25.61
CA LEU A 188 -4.89 -26.11 25.40
C LEU A 188 -5.45 -26.74 26.69
N ASP A 189 -4.79 -26.48 27.82
CA ASP A 189 -5.23 -26.97 29.13
C ASP A 189 -6.02 -25.91 29.93
N CYS A 190 -6.36 -24.78 29.30
CA CYS A 190 -7.21 -23.70 29.79
C CYS A 190 -6.74 -23.03 31.11
N TRP A 191 -5.43 -22.82 31.27
CA TRP A 191 -4.89 -22.11 32.42
C TRP A 191 -3.98 -20.95 32.04
N GLY A 192 -3.94 -19.94 32.89
CA GLY A 192 -3.08 -18.78 32.72
C GLY A 192 -2.88 -18.02 34.02
N PHE A 193 -1.75 -17.33 34.15
CA PHE A 193 -1.45 -16.52 35.33
C PHE A 193 -0.48 -15.38 35.01
N GLY A 194 -0.58 -14.32 35.81
CA GLY A 194 0.49 -13.32 35.98
C GLY A 194 1.24 -13.55 37.30
N THR A 195 2.41 -12.94 37.44
CA THR A 195 3.27 -13.05 38.65
C THR A 195 2.56 -12.62 39.93
N ALA A 196 1.66 -11.64 39.85
CA ALA A 196 0.88 -11.13 40.97
C ALA A 196 0.03 -12.22 41.65
N LYS A 197 -0.47 -13.22 40.91
CA LYS A 197 -1.24 -14.34 41.48
C LYS A 197 -0.37 -15.15 42.44
N PHE A 198 0.83 -15.52 42.01
CA PHE A 198 1.76 -16.30 42.82
C PHE A 198 2.39 -15.48 43.95
N ALA A 199 2.69 -14.20 43.72
CA ALA A 199 3.13 -13.30 44.79
C ALA A 199 2.09 -13.23 45.93
N ASN A 200 0.79 -13.17 45.61
CA ASN A 200 -0.29 -13.22 46.60
C ASN A 200 -0.37 -14.56 47.35
N ILE A 201 -0.26 -15.69 46.63
CA ILE A 201 -0.30 -17.04 47.22
C ILE A 201 0.86 -17.22 48.20
N TRP A 202 2.07 -16.89 47.76
CA TRP A 202 3.30 -17.11 48.54
C TRP A 202 3.49 -16.07 49.64
N SER A 203 3.00 -14.84 49.48
CA SER A 203 2.97 -13.83 50.55
C SER A 203 2.18 -14.34 51.76
N LYS A 204 0.98 -14.89 51.53
CA LYS A 204 0.14 -15.47 52.59
C LYS A 204 0.76 -16.72 53.25
N ARG A 205 1.48 -17.54 52.48
CA ARG A 205 2.10 -18.78 52.98
C ARG A 205 3.42 -18.56 53.72
N LEU A 206 4.27 -17.67 53.21
CA LEU A 206 5.63 -17.45 53.72
C LEU A 206 5.74 -16.25 54.66
N GLY A 207 4.75 -15.34 54.65
CA GLY A 207 4.75 -14.10 55.42
C GLY A 207 5.67 -13.01 54.86
N VAL A 208 6.04 -13.09 53.58
CA VAL A 208 6.87 -12.07 52.88
C VAL A 208 5.98 -11.02 52.22
N ASN A 209 6.42 -9.77 52.16
CA ASN A 209 5.67 -8.70 51.50
C ASN A 209 5.41 -9.04 50.03
N ARG A 210 4.14 -8.91 49.61
CA ARG A 210 3.68 -9.15 48.24
C ARG A 210 4.46 -8.38 47.18
N ASN A 211 4.73 -7.09 47.42
CA ASN A 211 5.39 -6.23 46.43
C ASN A 211 6.86 -6.64 46.23
N VAL A 212 7.53 -7.06 47.31
CA VAL A 212 8.91 -7.59 47.24
C VAL A 212 8.93 -8.89 46.44
N LEU A 213 8.01 -9.83 46.72
CA LEU A 213 7.90 -11.05 45.94
C LEU A 213 7.61 -10.76 44.47
N ARG A 214 6.68 -9.85 44.18
CA ARG A 214 6.31 -9.48 42.81
C ARG A 214 7.50 -8.98 41.99
N LYS A 215 8.37 -8.17 42.60
CA LYS A 215 9.57 -7.60 41.99
C LYS A 215 10.63 -8.64 41.63
N TYR A 216 10.88 -9.61 42.52
CA TYR A 216 11.97 -10.56 42.35
C TYR A 216 11.54 -11.93 41.80
N LEU A 217 10.24 -12.24 41.73
CA LEU A 217 9.74 -13.59 41.40
C LEU A 217 10.21 -14.09 40.03
N PHE A 218 10.24 -13.21 39.02
CA PHE A 218 10.63 -13.55 37.65
C PHE A 218 12.11 -13.22 37.34
N GLU A 219 12.88 -12.85 38.37
CA GLU A 219 14.30 -12.51 38.22
C GLU A 219 15.21 -13.66 38.65
N ASP A 220 16.52 -13.54 38.39
CA ASP A 220 17.55 -14.53 38.80
C ASP A 220 17.86 -14.44 40.30
N TYR A 221 16.82 -14.66 41.11
CA TYR A 221 16.90 -14.71 42.56
C TYR A 221 16.33 -16.04 43.05
N ALA A 222 16.97 -16.58 44.10
CA ALA A 222 16.51 -17.75 44.82
C ALA A 222 15.92 -17.35 46.18
N PHE A 223 14.88 -18.06 46.61
CA PHE A 223 14.36 -17.94 47.97
C PHE A 223 15.00 -19.00 48.85
N ASN A 224 15.73 -18.59 49.87
CA ASN A 224 16.27 -19.53 50.85
C ASN A 224 15.23 -19.77 51.97
N PRO A 225 14.64 -20.98 52.07
CA PRO A 225 13.56 -21.25 53.02
C PRO A 225 14.02 -21.21 54.48
N THR A 226 15.31 -21.48 54.74
CA THR A 226 15.88 -21.47 56.08
C THR A 226 16.06 -20.05 56.60
N THR A 227 16.58 -19.16 55.75
CA THR A 227 16.85 -17.76 56.15
C THR A 227 15.68 -16.82 55.85
N LYS A 228 14.69 -17.27 55.09
CA LYS A 228 13.58 -16.46 54.54
C LYS A 228 14.06 -15.21 53.77
N LYS A 229 15.27 -15.26 53.23
CA LYS A 229 15.87 -14.18 52.43
C LYS A 229 15.84 -14.53 50.96
N ILE A 230 15.70 -13.50 50.14
CA ILE A 230 15.83 -13.56 48.69
C ILE A 230 17.31 -13.25 48.37
N VAL A 231 17.98 -14.15 47.68
CA VAL A 231 19.42 -14.08 47.35
C VAL A 231 19.56 -14.04 45.83
N LYS A 232 20.44 -13.18 45.30
CA LYS A 232 20.74 -13.12 43.87
C LYS A 232 21.57 -14.34 43.47
N ILE A 233 21.22 -14.96 42.35
CA ILE A 233 21.96 -16.10 41.81
C ILE A 233 23.14 -15.55 41.00
N ASP A 234 24.37 -15.95 41.35
CA ASP A 234 25.58 -15.57 40.62
C ASP A 234 25.78 -16.50 39.41
N THR A 235 25.42 -16.02 38.21
CA THR A 235 25.56 -16.74 36.92
C THR A 235 26.99 -16.82 36.38
N SER A 236 27.94 -16.03 36.92
CA SER A 236 29.32 -15.89 36.41
C SER A 236 30.30 -16.96 36.91
N ARG A 237 29.96 -17.70 37.97
CA ARG A 237 30.77 -18.82 38.47
C ARG A 237 30.23 -20.12 37.90
N GLY A 238 30.73 -20.52 36.74
CA GLY A 238 30.44 -21.83 36.15
C GLY A 238 30.70 -22.95 37.17
N GLY A 239 29.64 -23.60 37.66
CA GLY A 239 29.69 -24.78 38.52
C GLY A 239 29.35 -24.55 40.01
N SER A 240 28.28 -25.21 40.46
CA SER A 240 27.87 -25.51 41.85
C SER A 240 26.92 -24.57 42.62
N GLY A 241 26.11 -23.74 41.94
CA GLY A 241 24.94 -23.14 42.59
C GLY A 241 23.77 -24.13 42.62
N ASN A 242 23.56 -24.86 43.71
CA ASN A 242 22.35 -25.70 43.92
C ASN A 242 21.07 -24.85 44.15
N GLU A 243 21.13 -23.55 43.84
CA GLU A 243 20.10 -22.57 44.12
C GLU A 243 19.24 -22.36 42.88
N LYS A 244 17.97 -22.73 43.01
CA LYS A 244 17.01 -22.69 41.90
C LYS A 244 16.29 -21.33 41.87
N PRO A 245 16.06 -20.72 40.69
CA PRO A 245 15.28 -19.49 40.58
C PRO A 245 13.91 -19.59 41.25
N MET A 246 13.42 -18.48 41.82
CA MET A 246 12.12 -18.44 42.48
C MET A 246 10.99 -18.78 41.52
N PHE A 247 11.03 -18.32 40.27
CA PHE A 247 10.02 -18.70 39.29
C PHE A 247 10.00 -20.22 39.04
N ALA A 248 11.16 -20.83 38.83
CA ALA A 248 11.27 -22.26 38.59
C ALA A 248 10.79 -23.07 39.80
N SER A 249 11.20 -22.70 41.02
CA SER A 249 10.89 -23.44 42.25
C SER A 249 9.47 -23.20 42.80
N MET A 250 8.95 -21.98 42.69
CA MET A 250 7.68 -21.58 43.33
C MET A 250 6.49 -21.56 42.36
N VAL A 251 6.74 -21.55 41.04
CA VAL A 251 5.71 -21.45 40.00
C VAL A 251 5.72 -22.67 39.07
N LEU A 252 6.86 -22.95 38.43
CA LEU A 252 6.94 -24.02 37.43
C LEU A 252 7.00 -25.42 38.05
N ASP A 253 7.75 -25.63 39.14
CA ASP A 253 7.84 -26.95 39.79
C ASP A 253 6.48 -27.53 40.19
N PRO A 254 5.57 -26.78 40.84
CA PRO A 254 4.24 -27.32 41.14
C PRO A 254 3.41 -27.65 39.89
N LEU A 255 3.61 -26.92 38.78
CA LEU A 255 2.99 -27.25 37.50
C LEU A 255 3.61 -28.52 36.91
N TRP A 256 4.95 -28.62 36.85
CA TRP A 256 5.68 -29.78 36.34
C TRP A 256 5.30 -31.06 37.07
N GLN A 257 5.25 -31.03 38.41
CA GLN A 257 4.84 -32.18 39.22
C GLN A 257 3.39 -32.61 38.94
N LEU A 258 2.50 -31.65 38.68
CA LEU A 258 1.11 -31.94 38.34
C LEU A 258 0.99 -32.54 36.94
N TYR A 259 1.74 -32.01 35.96
CA TYR A 259 1.83 -32.55 34.61
C TYR A 259 2.47 -33.95 34.60
N GLU A 260 3.51 -34.19 35.40
CA GLU A 260 4.14 -35.50 35.57
C GLU A 260 3.16 -36.53 36.15
N ALA A 261 2.48 -36.20 37.25
CA ALA A 261 1.48 -37.08 37.86
C ALA A 261 0.31 -37.39 36.90
N ALA A 262 -0.18 -36.39 36.16
CA ALA A 262 -1.35 -36.55 35.30
C ALA A 262 -1.05 -37.19 33.93
N LEU A 263 0.07 -36.83 33.28
CA LEU A 263 0.36 -37.24 31.90
C LEU A 263 1.42 -38.35 31.79
N VAL A 264 2.44 -38.35 32.66
CA VAL A 264 3.52 -39.35 32.63
C VAL A 264 3.12 -40.56 33.44
N GLU A 265 2.75 -40.36 34.71
CA GLU A 265 2.32 -41.45 35.58
C GLU A 265 0.87 -41.90 35.33
N GLN A 266 0.09 -41.06 34.65
CA GLN A 266 -1.33 -41.30 34.36
C GLN A 266 -2.19 -41.59 35.61
N ASP A 267 -1.87 -40.94 36.74
CA ASP A 267 -2.61 -41.11 38.00
C ASP A 267 -3.46 -39.88 38.33
N ALA A 268 -4.74 -39.95 37.95
CA ALA A 268 -5.74 -38.92 38.24
C ALA A 268 -5.95 -38.70 39.75
N THR A 269 -5.82 -39.74 40.57
CA THR A 269 -6.06 -39.65 42.02
C THR A 269 -4.88 -38.98 42.72
N LYS A 270 -3.64 -39.29 42.32
CA LYS A 270 -2.44 -38.60 42.79
C LYS A 270 -2.47 -37.12 42.42
N ALA A 271 -2.84 -36.79 41.18
CA ALA A 271 -2.99 -35.41 40.74
C ALA A 271 -4.04 -34.63 41.56
N ALA A 272 -5.21 -35.22 41.80
CA ALA A 272 -6.25 -34.61 42.62
C ALA A 272 -5.83 -34.42 44.10
N ASN A 273 -5.13 -35.41 44.67
CA ASN A 273 -4.60 -35.33 46.03
C ASN A 273 -3.51 -34.26 46.17
N MET A 274 -2.65 -34.13 45.17
CA MET A 274 -1.63 -33.08 45.10
C MET A 274 -2.28 -31.71 44.98
N ALA A 275 -3.33 -31.56 44.16
CA ALA A 275 -4.06 -30.30 44.02
C ALA A 275 -4.74 -29.85 45.31
N ASN A 276 -5.35 -30.79 46.04
CA ASN A 276 -5.99 -30.51 47.32
C ASN A 276 -4.98 -30.09 48.39
N LYS A 277 -3.93 -30.90 48.61
CA LYS A 277 -2.91 -30.62 49.64
C LYS A 277 -2.01 -29.44 49.29
N GLY A 278 -1.63 -29.30 48.02
CA GLY A 278 -0.66 -28.32 47.53
C GLY A 278 -1.28 -26.96 47.27
N PHE A 279 -2.48 -26.90 46.67
CA PHE A 279 -3.09 -25.66 46.18
C PHE A 279 -4.44 -25.32 46.82
N GLY A 280 -5.01 -26.23 47.62
CA GLY A 280 -6.34 -26.05 48.21
C GLY A 280 -7.48 -26.22 47.19
N VAL A 281 -7.23 -26.90 46.07
CA VAL A 281 -8.23 -27.11 45.01
C VAL A 281 -8.87 -28.47 45.21
N VAL A 282 -10.16 -28.47 45.54
CA VAL A 282 -10.95 -29.69 45.75
C VAL A 282 -11.76 -30.00 44.49
N LEU A 283 -11.59 -31.21 43.96
CA LEU A 283 -12.37 -31.72 42.84
C LEU A 283 -13.52 -32.62 43.31
N PRO A 284 -14.70 -32.53 42.68
CA PRO A 284 -15.75 -33.53 42.85
C PRO A 284 -15.29 -34.91 42.34
N PRO A 285 -15.68 -36.03 42.98
CA PRO A 285 -15.29 -37.38 42.55
C PRO A 285 -15.64 -37.72 41.09
N ARG A 286 -16.68 -37.09 40.53
CA ARG A 286 -17.10 -37.29 39.13
C ARG A 286 -16.10 -36.74 38.10
N GLU A 287 -15.31 -35.74 38.50
CA GLU A 287 -14.33 -35.10 37.62
C GLU A 287 -12.94 -35.76 37.70
N ILE A 288 -12.75 -36.68 38.65
CA ILE A 288 -11.53 -37.49 38.77
C ILE A 288 -11.72 -38.72 37.88
N ASN A 289 -11.35 -38.59 36.61
CA ASN A 289 -11.50 -39.65 35.62
C ASN A 289 -10.16 -40.39 35.40
N PRO A 290 -10.05 -41.67 35.78
CA PRO A 290 -8.82 -42.44 35.58
C PRO A 290 -8.53 -42.75 34.10
N ARG A 291 -9.54 -42.75 33.22
CA ARG A 291 -9.36 -43.00 31.78
C ARG A 291 -8.92 -41.76 31.02
N ASP A 292 -9.29 -40.58 31.52
CA ASP A 292 -8.96 -39.28 30.93
C ASP A 292 -8.33 -38.39 32.00
N THR A 293 -7.06 -38.66 32.26
CA THR A 293 -6.26 -37.94 33.26
C THR A 293 -6.03 -36.48 32.84
N ARG A 294 -6.01 -36.18 31.53
CA ARG A 294 -5.89 -34.81 31.01
C ARG A 294 -7.16 -33.99 31.27
N ALA A 295 -8.35 -34.59 31.18
CA ALA A 295 -9.57 -33.90 31.62
C ALA A 295 -9.54 -33.56 33.11
N THR A 296 -9.04 -34.49 33.94
CA THR A 296 -8.86 -34.25 35.39
C THR A 296 -7.87 -33.09 35.61
N LEU A 297 -6.74 -33.09 34.91
CA LEU A 297 -5.76 -32.00 34.93
C LEU A 297 -6.39 -30.65 34.58
N ARG A 298 -7.16 -30.57 33.48
CA ARG A 298 -7.88 -29.35 33.09
C ARG A 298 -8.87 -28.90 34.16
N ALA A 299 -9.58 -29.82 34.81
CA ALA A 299 -10.52 -29.49 35.87
C ALA A 299 -9.83 -28.88 37.11
N ILE A 300 -8.62 -29.36 37.45
CA ILE A 300 -7.78 -28.78 38.49
C ILE A 300 -7.34 -27.37 38.08
N LEU A 301 -6.74 -27.26 36.90
CA LEU A 301 -6.09 -26.04 36.43
C LEU A 301 -7.08 -24.90 36.18
N ARG A 302 -8.29 -25.17 35.67
CA ARG A 302 -9.37 -24.18 35.52
C ARG A 302 -9.83 -23.56 36.84
N ARG A 303 -9.74 -24.30 37.96
CA ARG A 303 -10.09 -23.79 39.29
C ARG A 303 -8.90 -23.11 39.97
N TRP A 304 -7.69 -23.61 39.73
CA TRP A 304 -6.49 -23.05 40.34
C TRP A 304 -6.05 -21.73 39.68
N LEU A 305 -5.94 -21.76 38.34
CA LEU A 305 -5.35 -20.71 37.49
C LEU A 305 -6.25 -20.45 36.26
N PRO A 306 -7.48 -19.96 36.46
CA PRO A 306 -8.41 -19.70 35.35
C PRO A 306 -7.83 -18.70 34.33
N LEU A 307 -7.70 -19.14 33.08
CA LEU A 307 -7.13 -18.35 31.98
C LEU A 307 -7.91 -17.04 31.72
N SER A 308 -9.24 -17.11 31.68
CA SER A 308 -10.09 -15.95 31.40
C SER A 308 -9.94 -14.84 32.46
N ASP A 309 -9.90 -15.22 33.73
CA ASP A 309 -9.71 -14.28 34.85
C ASP A 309 -8.33 -13.61 34.78
N ALA A 310 -7.27 -14.36 34.43
CA ALA A 310 -5.94 -13.79 34.27
C ALA A 310 -5.90 -12.76 33.14
N VAL A 311 -6.44 -13.10 31.96
CA VAL A 311 -6.41 -12.23 30.77
C VAL A 311 -7.28 -10.99 30.95
N LEU A 312 -8.52 -11.14 31.42
CA LEU A 312 -9.43 -10.00 31.59
C LEU A 312 -8.93 -9.02 32.65
N ARG A 313 -8.36 -9.51 33.77
CA ARG A 313 -7.74 -8.63 34.76
C ARG A 313 -6.48 -7.94 34.26
N MET A 314 -5.72 -8.55 33.35
CA MET A 314 -4.60 -7.86 32.70
C MET A 314 -5.15 -6.72 31.85
N ILE A 315 -6.11 -7.00 30.96
CA ILE A 315 -6.74 -5.98 30.09
C ILE A 315 -7.21 -4.77 30.90
N ILE A 316 -7.99 -4.99 31.96
CA ILE A 316 -8.52 -3.90 32.81
C ILE A 316 -7.42 -3.05 33.45
N ARG A 317 -6.25 -3.65 33.73
CA ARG A 317 -5.13 -2.94 34.39
C ARG A 317 -4.22 -2.23 33.40
N THR A 318 -4.03 -2.80 32.22
CA THR A 318 -3.00 -2.35 31.27
C THR A 318 -3.58 -1.52 30.15
N VAL A 319 -4.73 -1.90 29.60
CA VAL A 319 -5.40 -1.20 28.49
C VAL A 319 -6.09 0.05 29.05
N PRO A 320 -5.79 1.24 28.49
CA PRO A 320 -6.42 2.48 28.93
C PRO A 320 -7.93 2.46 28.65
N ASP A 321 -8.66 3.29 29.39
CA ASP A 321 -10.06 3.56 29.08
C ASP A 321 -10.19 4.25 27.69
N PRO A 322 -11.37 4.21 27.03
CA PRO A 322 -11.51 4.76 25.69
C PRO A 322 -11.23 6.27 25.63
N ILE A 323 -11.36 7.00 26.74
CA ILE A 323 -11.09 8.44 26.82
C ILE A 323 -9.58 8.69 26.67
N ALA A 324 -8.75 8.07 27.52
CA ALA A 324 -7.30 8.20 27.44
C ALA A 324 -6.74 7.57 26.15
N ALA A 325 -7.32 6.46 25.69
CA ALA A 325 -6.90 5.78 24.47
C ALA A 325 -7.14 6.64 23.22
N GLN A 326 -8.28 7.31 23.09
CA GLN A 326 -8.56 8.15 21.93
C GLN A 326 -7.66 9.37 21.87
N GLN A 327 -7.33 9.96 23.02
CA GLN A 327 -6.45 11.12 23.09
C GLN A 327 -5.03 10.79 22.57
N SER A 328 -4.46 9.64 22.95
CA SER A 328 -3.14 9.21 22.45
C SER A 328 -3.15 8.79 20.97
N ARG A 329 -4.33 8.38 20.45
CA ARG A 329 -4.53 7.92 19.08
C ARG A 329 -4.99 9.01 18.11
N LEU A 330 -5.28 10.22 18.59
CA LEU A 330 -5.93 11.28 17.82
C LEU A 330 -5.20 11.58 16.50
N PHE A 331 -3.87 11.66 16.52
CA PHE A 331 -3.06 11.94 15.32
C PHE A 331 -3.12 10.81 14.27
N THR A 332 -3.38 9.56 14.70
CA THR A 332 -3.58 8.43 13.78
C THR A 332 -5.01 8.41 13.25
N LEU A 333 -5.99 8.76 14.09
CA LEU A 333 -7.42 8.67 13.80
C LEU A 333 -7.92 9.79 12.88
N MET A 334 -7.54 11.03 13.19
CA MET A 334 -7.96 12.23 12.46
C MET A 334 -6.82 12.70 11.55
N PRO A 335 -7.12 13.27 10.37
CA PRO A 335 -6.08 13.92 9.58
C PRO A 335 -5.41 14.99 10.44
N GLY A 336 -4.08 15.10 10.40
CA GLY A 336 -3.45 16.31 10.88
C GLY A 336 -4.10 17.47 10.13
N VAL A 337 -4.49 18.53 10.83
CA VAL A 337 -4.80 19.79 10.16
C VAL A 337 -3.61 19.99 9.22
N ILE A 338 -3.85 20.12 7.91
CA ILE A 338 -2.90 20.87 7.07
C ILE A 338 -2.84 22.17 7.83
N GLU A 339 -1.82 22.36 8.67
CA GLU A 339 -1.69 23.59 9.43
C GLU A 339 -1.98 24.68 8.41
N PRO A 340 -3.06 25.47 8.59
CA PRO A 340 -3.15 26.68 7.81
C PRO A 340 -1.80 27.34 8.13
N ILE A 341 -1.00 27.55 7.09
CA ILE A 341 0.33 28.17 7.14
C ILE A 341 0.13 29.56 7.74
N PHE A 342 -0.04 29.63 9.05
CA PHE A 342 -0.55 30.76 9.81
C PHE A 342 -0.19 30.62 11.29
N ASP A 343 0.81 29.80 11.67
CA ASP A 343 1.58 30.13 12.88
C ASP A 343 2.56 31.26 12.51
N LEU A 344 2.01 32.46 12.30
CA LEU A 344 2.72 33.73 12.22
C LEU A 344 3.02 34.29 13.63
N THR A 345 2.99 33.44 14.66
CA THR A 345 3.33 33.82 16.02
C THR A 345 4.30 32.82 16.62
N ASP A 346 5.60 33.14 16.52
CA ASP A 346 6.68 32.48 17.24
C ASP A 346 6.27 32.11 18.69
N LYS A 347 6.00 30.82 18.94
CA LYS A 347 5.96 30.26 20.30
C LYS A 347 7.33 29.89 20.84
N ASN A 348 8.41 30.24 20.13
CA ASN A 348 9.78 30.16 20.63
C ASN A 348 10.16 31.43 21.42
N THR A 349 9.38 31.80 22.43
CA THR A 349 9.86 32.65 23.55
C THR A 349 8.85 32.68 24.70
N ALA A 350 8.72 31.58 25.46
CA ALA A 350 8.15 31.65 26.82
C ALA A 350 8.52 30.43 27.67
N GLU A 351 9.79 30.28 28.06
CA GLU A 351 10.14 29.72 29.38
C GLU A 351 11.58 30.11 29.77
N LYS A 352 11.74 31.35 30.24
CA LYS A 352 12.74 31.74 31.25
C LYS A 352 12.26 33.04 31.89
N LYS A 353 11.75 32.93 33.13
CA LYS A 353 11.49 34.07 33.99
C LYS A 353 12.83 34.73 34.35
N GLU A 354 13.02 35.98 33.95
CA GLU A 354 13.81 36.93 34.74
C GLU A 354 13.23 38.34 34.59
N VAL A 355 13.08 38.98 35.75
CA VAL A 355 12.38 40.25 35.98
C VAL A 355 13.33 41.40 35.69
N ILE A 356 13.09 42.20 34.64
CA ILE A 356 13.61 43.58 34.56
C ILE A 356 12.56 44.49 33.91
N THR A 357 12.14 45.49 34.68
CA THR A 357 11.26 46.61 34.34
C THR A 357 11.94 47.62 33.42
N VAL A 358 11.41 47.92 32.24
CA VAL A 358 11.64 49.20 31.50
C VAL A 358 10.39 49.57 30.67
N SER A 359 10.20 50.88 30.52
CA SER A 359 9.03 51.70 30.18
C SER A 359 8.56 51.78 28.70
N GLU A 360 7.32 52.28 28.56
CA GLU A 360 6.41 52.39 27.40
C GLU A 360 6.78 53.30 26.20
N GLU A 361 8.03 53.71 25.96
CA GLU A 361 8.28 54.88 25.06
C GLU A 361 8.86 54.65 23.66
N GLU A 362 8.97 53.43 23.13
CA GLU A 362 9.50 53.23 21.76
C GLU A 362 8.55 52.51 20.81
N LEU A 363 7.26 52.85 20.93
CA LEU A 363 6.30 52.72 19.84
C LEU A 363 6.32 54.01 19.02
N THR A 364 7.12 54.09 17.95
CA THR A 364 6.72 54.67 16.64
C THR A 364 7.87 54.81 15.62
N ALA A 365 7.60 54.28 14.42
CA ALA A 365 8.13 54.69 13.11
C ALA A 365 9.45 54.08 12.59
N GLN A 366 9.36 52.89 12.00
CA GLN A 366 9.84 52.71 10.62
C GLN A 366 9.05 51.60 9.90
N LYS A 367 8.23 52.04 8.94
CA LYS A 367 7.34 51.24 8.10
C LYS A 367 8.11 50.57 6.94
N THR A 368 7.60 49.39 6.58
CA THR A 368 7.52 48.80 5.22
C THR A 368 8.83 48.45 4.51
N LYS A 369 9.19 47.16 4.57
CA LYS A 369 9.69 46.41 3.41
C LYS A 369 8.96 45.07 3.33
N ASP A 370 8.46 44.82 2.13
CA ASP A 370 7.54 43.76 1.72
C ASP A 370 8.10 42.35 1.90
N TYR A 371 7.29 41.48 2.51
CA TYR A 371 7.40 40.03 2.35
C TYR A 371 5.99 39.49 2.12
N SER A 372 5.69 39.21 0.85
CA SER A 372 4.44 38.61 0.41
C SER A 372 4.70 37.24 -0.24
N ALA A 373 3.85 36.29 0.16
CA ALA A 373 3.37 35.14 -0.59
C ALA A 373 4.29 33.90 -0.72
N VAL A 374 4.03 32.93 0.17
CA VAL A 374 4.16 31.50 -0.15
C VAL A 374 2.77 30.89 0.10
N GLN A 375 2.04 30.59 -0.98
CA GLN A 375 0.75 29.90 -0.95
C GLN A 375 0.89 28.53 -1.63
N LEU A 376 0.38 27.47 -1.00
CA LEU A 376 0.21 26.16 -1.63
C LEU A 376 -0.89 26.20 -2.71
N PRO A 377 -0.80 25.44 -3.82
CA PRO A 377 -1.72 25.53 -4.97
C PRO A 377 -3.17 25.08 -4.68
N VAL A 378 -3.38 24.11 -3.78
CA VAL A 378 -4.72 23.60 -3.44
C VAL A 378 -5.48 24.62 -2.58
N ALA A 379 -4.77 25.27 -1.65
CA ALA A 379 -5.31 26.34 -0.82
C ALA A 379 -5.65 27.59 -1.65
N THR A 380 -4.90 27.88 -2.73
CA THR A 380 -5.13 29.08 -3.55
C THR A 380 -6.41 29.00 -4.40
N ALA A 381 -6.82 27.80 -4.82
CA ALA A 381 -8.11 27.60 -5.49
C ALA A 381 -9.30 27.70 -4.51
N ALA A 382 -9.14 27.23 -3.27
CA ALA A 382 -10.14 27.34 -2.20
C ALA A 382 -10.28 28.78 -1.67
N LEU A 383 -9.17 29.53 -1.57
CA LEU A 383 -9.15 30.96 -1.21
C LEU A 383 -9.98 31.85 -2.17
N ALA A 384 -10.26 31.38 -3.39
CA ALA A 384 -11.06 32.10 -4.36
C ALA A 384 -12.59 31.99 -4.16
N ARG A 385 -13.08 31.06 -3.31
CA ARG A 385 -14.54 30.78 -3.18
C ARG A 385 -15.23 31.47 -2.00
N SER A 386 -14.60 31.62 -0.83
CA SER A 386 -14.99 32.52 0.28
C SER A 386 -14.16 32.24 1.54
N PRO A 387 -13.51 33.24 2.18
CA PRO A 387 -12.77 33.04 3.42
C PRO A 387 -13.66 32.63 4.62
N GLU A 388 -14.94 33.01 4.60
CA GLU A 388 -15.92 32.70 5.66
C GLU A 388 -16.20 31.18 5.76
N LEU A 389 -16.28 30.48 4.62
CA LEU A 389 -16.52 29.03 4.58
C LEU A 389 -15.33 28.24 5.15
N LEU A 390 -14.10 28.70 4.90
CA LEU A 390 -12.89 28.08 5.44
C LEU A 390 -12.85 28.21 6.97
N GLU A 391 -13.23 29.36 7.51
CA GLU A 391 -13.29 29.61 8.95
C GLU A 391 -14.36 28.72 9.62
N GLU A 392 -15.55 28.62 9.02
CA GLU A 392 -16.62 27.72 9.49
C GLU A 392 -16.18 26.25 9.52
N ILE A 393 -15.59 25.75 8.43
CA ILE A 393 -15.12 24.36 8.33
C ILE A 393 -14.00 24.11 9.35
N THR A 394 -13.07 25.05 9.51
CA THR A 394 -11.95 24.90 10.46
C THR A 394 -12.45 24.87 11.90
N GLN A 395 -13.38 25.77 12.26
CA GLN A 395 -13.98 25.81 13.58
C GLN A 395 -14.80 24.54 13.88
N SER A 396 -15.62 24.11 12.92
CA SER A 396 -16.40 22.88 13.02
C SER A 396 -15.49 21.66 13.18
N TYR A 397 -14.46 21.54 12.34
CA TYR A 397 -13.50 20.44 12.40
C TYR A 397 -12.74 20.39 13.73
N GLU A 398 -12.24 21.52 14.24
CA GLU A 398 -11.55 21.56 15.53
C GLU A 398 -12.51 21.22 16.69
N GLY A 399 -13.78 21.64 16.59
CA GLY A 399 -14.83 21.19 17.50
C GLY A 399 -15.02 19.67 17.49
N VAL A 400 -15.19 19.07 16.30
CA VAL A 400 -15.33 17.62 16.12
C VAL A 400 -14.11 16.87 16.65
N LYS A 401 -12.91 17.32 16.31
CA LYS A 401 -11.64 16.75 16.75
C LYS A 401 -11.49 16.77 18.27
N ASN A 402 -11.89 17.87 18.93
CA ASN A 402 -11.90 17.96 20.39
C ASN A 402 -12.90 16.99 21.03
N CYS A 403 -14.09 16.83 20.43
CA CYS A 403 -15.11 15.88 20.93
C CYS A 403 -14.66 14.42 20.75
N VAL A 404 -14.01 14.09 19.63
CA VAL A 404 -13.37 12.78 19.38
C VAL A 404 -12.22 12.55 20.33
N SER A 405 -11.38 13.55 20.63
CA SER A 405 -10.26 13.40 21.55
C SER A 405 -10.68 13.05 22.98
N ARG A 406 -11.88 13.49 23.41
CA ARG A 406 -12.37 13.30 24.77
C ARG A 406 -13.36 12.12 24.89
N CYS A 407 -13.61 11.39 23.80
CA CYS A 407 -14.68 10.39 23.73
C CYS A 407 -16.02 10.95 24.24
N ASP A 408 -16.40 12.15 23.79
CA ASP A 408 -17.54 12.87 24.37
C ASP A 408 -18.84 12.08 24.17
N GLN A 409 -19.56 11.82 25.26
CA GLN A 409 -20.84 11.11 25.30
C GLN A 409 -22.04 12.04 25.49
N SER A 410 -21.82 13.36 25.47
CA SER A 410 -22.89 14.36 25.54
C SER A 410 -23.85 14.22 24.36
N ALA A 411 -25.13 14.50 24.60
CA ALA A 411 -26.14 14.55 23.54
C ALA A 411 -25.95 15.72 22.57
N GLU A 412 -25.21 16.76 22.98
CA GLU A 412 -24.87 17.93 22.14
C GLU A 412 -23.63 17.71 21.29
N ALA A 413 -22.82 16.69 21.61
CA ALA A 413 -21.60 16.39 20.87
C ALA A 413 -21.93 15.85 19.46
N PRO A 414 -21.16 16.26 18.43
CA PRO A 414 -21.35 15.75 17.07
C PRO A 414 -21.11 14.23 17.05
N VAL A 415 -22.02 13.51 16.40
CA VAL A 415 -21.91 12.05 16.29
C VAL A 415 -20.86 11.72 15.24
N VAL A 416 -19.79 11.05 15.64
CA VAL A 416 -18.73 10.59 14.73
C VAL A 416 -18.58 9.08 14.86
N VAL A 417 -18.74 8.37 13.75
CA VAL A 417 -18.68 6.91 13.70
C VAL A 417 -17.75 6.49 12.57
N PHE A 418 -16.89 5.52 12.82
CA PHE A 418 -16.05 4.94 11.77
C PHE A 418 -16.50 3.52 11.45
N VAL A 419 -16.91 3.29 10.19
CA VAL A 419 -17.23 1.98 9.66
C VAL A 419 -15.94 1.32 9.16
N SER A 420 -15.59 0.17 9.76
CA SER A 420 -14.35 -0.54 9.46
C SER A 420 -14.52 -1.64 8.41
N LYS A 421 -15.66 -2.33 8.43
CA LYS A 421 -16.01 -3.39 7.46
C LYS A 421 -17.50 -3.70 7.47
N MET A 422 -17.97 -4.35 6.41
CA MET A 422 -19.32 -4.92 6.35
C MET A 422 -19.27 -6.39 6.76
N VAL A 423 -20.20 -6.79 7.63
CA VAL A 423 -20.31 -8.15 8.16
C VAL A 423 -21.68 -8.73 7.80
N PRO A 424 -21.73 -9.88 7.11
CA PRO A 424 -22.98 -10.54 6.77
C PRO A 424 -23.56 -11.25 8.00
N VAL A 425 -24.83 -10.99 8.28
CA VAL A 425 -25.60 -11.53 9.41
C VAL A 425 -26.87 -12.18 8.88
N LYS A 426 -27.26 -13.31 9.47
CA LYS A 426 -28.48 -14.02 9.08
C LYS A 426 -29.71 -13.18 9.41
N VAL A 427 -30.68 -13.13 8.49
CA VAL A 427 -31.94 -12.39 8.69
C VAL A 427 -32.70 -12.89 9.93
N ALA A 428 -32.53 -14.16 10.30
CA ALA A 428 -33.13 -14.76 11.49
C ALA A 428 -32.64 -14.16 12.83
N GLU A 429 -31.47 -13.54 12.85
CA GLU A 429 -30.88 -12.90 14.04
C GLU A 429 -31.31 -11.43 14.18
N LEU A 430 -31.95 -10.86 13.15
CA LEU A 430 -32.39 -9.47 13.13
C LEU A 430 -33.75 -9.29 13.80
N SER A 431 -34.03 -8.06 14.25
CA SER A 431 -35.34 -7.72 14.80
C SER A 431 -36.42 -7.75 13.70
N ALA A 432 -37.63 -8.21 14.04
CA ALA A 432 -38.74 -8.28 13.08
C ALA A 432 -39.09 -6.90 12.47
N ARG A 433 -38.92 -5.83 13.26
CA ARG A 433 -39.10 -4.44 12.83
C ARG A 433 -38.11 -4.07 11.73
N ASP A 434 -36.83 -4.37 11.94
CA ASP A 434 -35.78 -4.00 11.00
C ASP A 434 -35.85 -4.81 9.70
N VAL A 435 -36.24 -6.08 9.79
CA VAL A 435 -36.49 -6.91 8.61
C VAL A 435 -37.65 -6.36 7.77
N ALA A 436 -38.72 -5.86 8.42
CA ALA A 436 -39.84 -5.24 7.71
C ALA A 436 -39.43 -3.91 7.05
N ALA A 437 -38.65 -3.08 7.74
CA ALA A 437 -38.13 -1.81 7.21
C ALA A 437 -37.19 -2.05 6.01
N LEU A 438 -36.28 -3.02 6.12
CA LEU A 438 -35.36 -3.39 5.05
C LEU A 438 -36.11 -3.91 3.80
N ARG A 439 -37.16 -4.72 3.99
CA ARG A 439 -38.03 -5.19 2.88
C ARG A 439 -38.67 -4.02 2.15
N ALA A 440 -39.22 -3.06 2.89
CA ALA A 440 -39.84 -1.88 2.30
C ALA A 440 -38.81 -1.04 1.52
N HIS A 441 -37.61 -0.85 2.08
CA HIS A 441 -36.53 -0.09 1.44
C HIS A 441 -36.05 -0.73 0.13
N LEU A 442 -35.71 -2.03 0.16
CA LEU A 442 -35.26 -2.74 -1.05
C LEU A 442 -36.31 -2.75 -2.16
N THR A 443 -37.59 -2.89 -1.78
CA THR A 443 -38.69 -2.81 -2.75
C THR A 443 -38.74 -1.43 -3.40
N LYS A 444 -38.56 -0.35 -2.62
CA LYS A 444 -38.53 1.04 -3.13
C LYS A 444 -37.35 1.28 -4.07
N VAL A 445 -36.15 0.84 -3.68
CA VAL A 445 -34.92 0.98 -4.49
C VAL A 445 -35.05 0.28 -5.83
N GLU A 446 -35.60 -0.94 -5.85
CA GLU A 446 -35.83 -1.67 -7.11
C GLU A 446 -36.89 -0.99 -7.96
N THR A 447 -38.01 -0.53 -7.39
CA THR A 447 -39.02 0.21 -8.16
C THR A 447 -38.47 1.49 -8.79
N ASP A 448 -37.59 2.20 -8.08
CA ASP A 448 -36.97 3.43 -8.57
C ASP A 448 -35.98 3.16 -9.73
N LYS A 449 -35.24 2.04 -9.68
CA LYS A 449 -34.36 1.59 -10.80
C LYS A 449 -35.16 1.30 -12.08
N TYR A 450 -36.35 0.69 -11.94
CA TYR A 450 -37.23 0.39 -13.07
C TYR A 450 -37.94 1.62 -13.64
N ALA A 451 -38.21 2.64 -12.81
CA ALA A 451 -38.83 3.88 -13.25
C ALA A 451 -37.93 4.71 -14.20
N GLY A 452 -36.60 4.52 -14.14
CA GLY A 452 -35.62 5.22 -14.98
C GLY A 452 -35.30 4.56 -16.33
N GLN A 453 -35.75 3.32 -16.58
CA GLN A 453 -35.60 2.63 -17.86
C GLN A 453 -36.92 2.71 -18.63
N GLU A 454 -36.95 3.40 -19.78
CA GLU A 454 -38.05 3.30 -20.74
C GLU A 454 -38.18 1.84 -21.19
N SER A 455 -39.05 1.06 -20.54
CA SER A 455 -39.28 -0.35 -20.87
C SER A 455 -40.78 -0.68 -20.90
N THR A 456 -41.10 -1.54 -21.86
CA THR A 456 -42.39 -1.93 -22.43
C THR A 456 -43.34 -2.72 -21.50
N LEU A 457 -43.30 -2.49 -20.19
CA LEU A 457 -44.14 -3.18 -19.21
C LEU A 457 -45.34 -2.30 -18.83
N GLU A 458 -46.54 -2.70 -19.22
CA GLU A 458 -47.73 -1.83 -19.24
C GLU A 458 -48.50 -1.75 -17.90
N SER A 459 -48.05 -2.41 -16.81
CA SER A 459 -48.74 -2.32 -15.51
C SER A 459 -47.82 -2.32 -14.29
N ALA A 460 -48.17 -1.49 -13.29
CA ALA A 460 -47.49 -1.43 -11.99
C ALA A 460 -47.49 -2.77 -11.23
N ALA A 461 -48.46 -3.65 -11.52
CA ALA A 461 -48.54 -4.99 -10.95
C ALA A 461 -47.48 -5.95 -11.52
N GLU A 462 -47.14 -5.83 -12.81
CA GLU A 462 -46.07 -6.61 -13.44
C GLU A 462 -44.70 -6.15 -12.97
N ILE A 463 -44.50 -4.83 -12.79
CA ILE A 463 -43.28 -4.27 -12.19
C ILE A 463 -43.14 -4.78 -10.76
N ALA A 464 -44.19 -4.73 -9.94
CA ALA A 464 -44.16 -5.26 -8.57
C ALA A 464 -43.89 -6.77 -8.51
N ALA A 465 -44.42 -7.55 -9.46
CA ALA A 465 -44.16 -8.99 -9.55
C ALA A 465 -42.72 -9.30 -10.03
N ALA A 466 -42.17 -8.51 -10.95
CA ALA A 466 -40.79 -8.62 -11.41
C ALA A 466 -39.78 -8.23 -10.32
N VAL A 467 -40.07 -7.14 -9.59
CA VAL A 467 -39.33 -6.68 -8.39
C VAL A 467 -39.40 -7.76 -7.30
N ALA A 468 -40.57 -8.33 -7.01
CA ALA A 468 -40.70 -9.42 -6.03
C ALA A 468 -39.96 -10.71 -6.45
N ALA A 469 -39.78 -10.96 -7.74
CA ALA A 469 -39.02 -12.10 -8.24
C ALA A 469 -37.50 -11.88 -8.22
N GLN A 470 -37.04 -10.62 -8.29
CA GLN A 470 -35.62 -10.22 -8.26
C GLN A 470 -35.10 -9.86 -6.87
N THR A 471 -35.95 -9.31 -5.98
CA THR A 471 -35.72 -9.26 -4.52
C THR A 471 -35.76 -10.67 -3.94
N ARG A 472 -34.84 -11.54 -4.37
CA ARG A 472 -34.47 -12.72 -3.59
C ARG A 472 -33.89 -12.18 -2.30
N PHE A 473 -34.69 -12.18 -1.24
CA PHE A 473 -34.19 -11.97 0.10
C PHE A 473 -33.18 -13.07 0.38
N ASP A 474 -31.90 -12.74 0.24
CA ASP A 474 -30.85 -13.63 0.66
C ASP A 474 -31.02 -13.93 2.15
N SER A 475 -30.59 -15.13 2.55
CA SER A 475 -30.65 -15.56 3.95
C SER A 475 -29.86 -14.64 4.90
N GLU A 476 -29.03 -13.75 4.35
CA GLU A 476 -28.09 -12.91 5.06
C GLU A 476 -28.10 -11.48 4.50
N VAL A 477 -27.82 -10.53 5.40
CA VAL A 477 -27.80 -9.10 5.13
C VAL A 477 -26.52 -8.51 5.72
N PHE A 478 -25.94 -7.50 5.07
CA PHE A 478 -24.76 -6.83 5.57
C PHE A 478 -25.09 -5.80 6.66
N ILE A 479 -24.38 -5.91 7.78
CA ILE A 479 -24.33 -4.93 8.86
C ILE A 479 -22.94 -4.29 8.86
N ALA A 480 -22.87 -2.97 8.97
CA ALA A 480 -21.61 -2.25 9.13
C ALA A 480 -21.06 -2.44 10.56
N LEU A 481 -19.87 -3.03 10.68
CA LEU A 481 -19.14 -3.09 11.95
C LEU A 481 -18.38 -1.77 12.15
N ALA A 482 -18.74 -1.04 13.20
CA ALA A 482 -18.27 0.31 13.43
C ALA A 482 -17.97 0.60 14.90
N ARG A 483 -17.28 1.71 15.17
CA ARG A 483 -17.10 2.28 16.52
C ARG A 483 -17.59 3.71 16.53
N VAL A 484 -18.31 4.06 17.60
CA VAL A 484 -18.71 5.44 17.90
C VAL A 484 -17.54 6.13 18.60
N PHE A 485 -16.99 7.18 18.00
CA PHE A 485 -15.86 7.94 18.54
C PHE A 485 -16.31 9.19 19.31
N SER A 486 -17.45 9.77 18.95
CA SER A 486 -18.05 10.91 19.66
C SER A 486 -19.56 10.91 19.52
N GLY A 487 -20.25 11.50 20.50
CA GLY A 487 -21.69 11.61 20.60
C GLY A 487 -22.39 10.30 21.00
N VAL A 488 -23.72 10.31 20.87
CA VAL A 488 -24.59 9.15 21.08
C VAL A 488 -25.31 8.84 19.78
N LEU A 489 -24.99 7.70 19.18
CA LEU A 489 -25.64 7.23 17.96
C LEU A 489 -27.03 6.69 18.28
N LYS A 490 -28.06 7.20 17.60
CA LYS A 490 -29.45 6.76 17.72
C LYS A 490 -29.97 6.27 16.37
N ARG A 491 -31.07 5.52 16.39
CA ARG A 491 -31.68 4.97 15.16
C ARG A 491 -32.09 6.02 14.13
N ASP A 492 -32.56 7.18 14.60
CA ASP A 492 -33.07 8.27 13.78
C ASP A 492 -32.05 9.43 13.67
N SER A 493 -30.77 9.17 13.93
CA SER A 493 -29.71 10.18 13.80
C SER A 493 -29.56 10.62 12.35
N ALA A 494 -29.66 11.93 12.09
CA ALA A 494 -29.33 12.53 10.81
C ALA A 494 -27.80 12.53 10.63
N LEU A 495 -27.30 11.77 9.64
CA LEU A 495 -25.87 11.57 9.42
C LEU A 495 -25.50 11.81 7.96
N TYR A 496 -24.23 12.15 7.74
CA TYR A 496 -23.57 12.21 6.45
C TYR A 496 -22.56 11.08 6.34
N VAL A 497 -22.58 10.35 5.22
CA VAL A 497 -21.57 9.36 4.88
C VAL A 497 -20.43 10.09 4.15
N LEU A 498 -19.28 10.18 4.81
CA LEU A 498 -18.05 10.78 4.30
C LEU A 498 -17.15 9.67 3.77
N GLY A 499 -16.92 9.69 2.45
CA GLY A 499 -15.97 8.84 1.75
C GLY A 499 -14.53 9.24 2.02
N SER A 500 -13.58 8.34 1.75
CA SER A 500 -12.15 8.55 2.03
C SER A 500 -11.51 9.69 1.22
N LYS A 501 -12.12 10.08 0.09
CA LYS A 501 -11.65 11.16 -0.79
C LYS A 501 -12.44 12.47 -0.60
N TYR A 502 -13.37 12.51 0.36
CA TYR A 502 -14.18 13.69 0.61
C TYR A 502 -13.32 14.84 1.13
N ASP A 503 -13.40 15.99 0.47
CA ASP A 503 -12.78 17.24 0.91
C ASP A 503 -13.85 18.36 0.97
N PRO A 504 -14.21 18.84 2.17
CA PRO A 504 -15.24 19.86 2.36
C PRO A 504 -14.92 21.21 1.69
N LEU A 505 -13.66 21.48 1.31
CA LEU A 505 -13.28 22.73 0.64
C LEU A 505 -13.50 22.72 -0.87
N THR A 506 -13.50 21.53 -1.48
CA THR A 506 -13.59 21.38 -2.94
C THR A 506 -15.03 21.17 -3.41
N GLU A 507 -15.86 20.58 -2.55
CA GLU A 507 -17.22 20.19 -2.85
C GLU A 507 -18.26 21.32 -2.74
N PRO A 508 -19.34 21.29 -3.53
CA PRO A 508 -20.44 22.25 -3.40
C PRO A 508 -21.21 22.03 -2.09
N LEU A 509 -21.69 23.13 -1.48
CA LEU A 509 -22.50 23.10 -0.26
C LEU A 509 -23.67 22.10 -0.39
N PRO A 510 -23.85 21.17 0.56
CA PRO A 510 -24.97 20.24 0.51
C PRO A 510 -26.30 20.98 0.69
N PRO A 511 -27.38 20.55 0.03
CA PRO A 511 -28.71 21.08 0.31
C PRO A 511 -29.09 20.78 1.76
N VAL A 512 -29.58 21.81 2.47
CA VAL A 512 -29.96 21.72 3.89
C VAL A 512 -30.98 20.59 4.09
N PRO A 513 -30.77 19.65 5.02
CA PRO A 513 -31.78 18.64 5.36
C PRO A 513 -32.99 19.37 5.96
N VAL A 514 -34.12 19.28 5.28
CA VAL A 514 -35.37 19.92 5.70
C VAL A 514 -35.84 19.27 7.00
N SER A 515 -35.69 19.98 8.12
CA SER A 515 -36.38 19.63 9.34
C SER A 515 -37.89 19.83 9.14
N SER A 516 -38.67 18.84 9.56
CA SER A 516 -40.12 18.86 9.51
C SER A 516 -40.65 20.01 10.36
N HIS A 517 -40.92 21.18 9.76
CA HIS A 517 -41.96 22.15 10.12
C HIS A 517 -41.78 23.43 9.29
N GLN A 518 -42.28 23.42 8.05
CA GLN A 518 -42.83 24.62 7.40
C GLN A 518 -43.59 24.24 6.12
N ASN A 519 -44.90 24.47 6.14
CA ASN A 519 -45.77 24.33 4.98
C ASN A 519 -45.41 25.39 3.94
N SER A 520 -44.87 24.99 2.80
CA SER A 520 -45.06 25.75 1.56
C SER A 520 -45.09 24.80 0.36
N SER A 521 -46.21 24.85 -0.34
CA SER A 521 -46.53 24.06 -1.53
C SER A 521 -45.95 24.76 -2.76
N THR A 522 -44.80 24.30 -3.26
CA THR A 522 -44.39 24.57 -4.65
C THR A 522 -43.42 23.49 -5.16
N THR A 523 -43.91 22.77 -6.18
CA THR A 523 -43.17 22.05 -7.24
C THR A 523 -42.25 20.89 -6.85
N GLU A 524 -42.82 19.70 -7.02
CA GLU A 524 -42.15 18.43 -7.31
C GLU A 524 -41.14 18.60 -8.45
N GLY A 525 -39.87 18.32 -8.18
CA GLY A 525 -38.78 18.38 -9.14
C GLY A 525 -37.67 17.40 -8.77
N SER A 526 -37.67 16.27 -9.47
CA SER A 526 -36.56 15.31 -9.64
C SER A 526 -36.09 14.52 -8.40
N ALA A 527 -36.70 13.35 -8.20
CA ALA A 527 -36.13 12.22 -7.48
C ALA A 527 -34.93 11.56 -8.19
N ALA A 528 -34.44 12.14 -9.30
CA ALA A 528 -33.36 11.62 -10.13
C ALA A 528 -32.00 12.33 -9.91
N ALA A 529 -31.81 13.03 -8.77
CA ALA A 529 -30.59 13.76 -8.47
C ALA A 529 -29.87 13.31 -7.16
N MET A 530 -29.97 12.03 -6.78
CA MET A 530 -29.04 11.41 -5.83
C MET A 530 -27.75 10.95 -6.55
N ALA A 531 -27.10 11.87 -7.26
CA ALA A 531 -25.72 11.64 -7.69
C ALA A 531 -24.83 11.87 -6.48
N SER A 532 -24.11 10.84 -6.03
CA SER A 532 -23.04 10.94 -5.05
C SER A 532 -22.07 12.05 -5.47
N PHE A 533 -22.13 13.20 -4.80
CA PHE A 533 -21.16 14.27 -5.01
C PHE A 533 -19.85 13.81 -4.37
N ASN A 534 -18.89 13.34 -5.18
CA ASN A 534 -17.46 13.18 -4.82
C ASN A 534 -17.19 12.78 -3.34
N GLY A 535 -17.88 11.76 -2.84
CA GLY A 535 -17.65 11.21 -1.50
C GLY A 535 -18.49 11.79 -0.35
N LEU A 536 -19.44 12.70 -0.57
CA LEU A 536 -20.44 13.10 0.43
C LEU A 536 -21.83 12.57 0.06
N THR A 537 -22.41 11.76 0.95
CA THR A 537 -23.78 11.27 0.79
C THR A 537 -24.60 11.52 2.05
N PRO A 538 -25.62 12.40 2.05
CA PRO A 538 -26.52 12.55 3.19
C PRO A 538 -27.36 11.28 3.36
N LEU A 539 -27.53 10.83 4.60
CA LEU A 539 -28.43 9.72 4.89
C LEU A 539 -29.89 10.20 4.66
N PRO A 540 -30.70 9.48 3.86
CA PRO A 540 -32.08 9.87 3.62
C PRO A 540 -32.87 9.94 4.94
N ALA A 541 -33.73 10.94 5.08
CA ALA A 541 -34.54 11.14 6.29
C ALA A 541 -35.47 9.95 6.62
N ASP A 542 -35.81 9.14 5.62
CA ASP A 542 -36.67 7.95 5.78
C ASP A 542 -35.88 6.70 6.22
N THR A 543 -34.55 6.75 6.26
CA THR A 543 -33.70 5.58 6.58
C THR A 543 -33.53 5.42 8.09
N SER A 544 -34.39 4.61 8.71
CA SER A 544 -34.21 4.18 10.11
C SER A 544 -33.03 3.21 10.22
N LEU A 545 -32.02 3.56 11.02
CA LEU A 545 -30.86 2.69 11.26
C LEU A 545 -31.22 1.57 12.24
N GLY A 546 -30.78 0.34 11.97
CA GLY A 546 -30.85 -0.76 12.92
C GLY A 546 -29.54 -0.87 13.71
N LEU A 547 -29.55 -0.58 15.01
CA LEU A 547 -28.36 -0.65 15.86
C LEU A 547 -28.30 -1.96 16.65
N TYR A 548 -27.12 -2.57 16.69
CA TYR A 548 -26.89 -3.89 17.28
C TYR A 548 -25.58 -3.98 18.07
N ILE A 549 -25.59 -4.72 19.18
CA ILE A 549 -24.39 -5.19 19.87
C ILE A 549 -24.01 -6.57 19.32
N MET A 550 -22.74 -6.74 19.01
CA MET A 550 -22.20 -7.97 18.43
C MET A 550 -21.86 -8.98 19.53
N LEU A 551 -22.42 -10.19 19.44
CA LEU A 551 -22.15 -11.32 20.35
C LEU A 551 -21.57 -12.50 19.56
N GLY A 552 -20.58 -12.22 18.70
CA GLY A 552 -20.05 -13.16 17.73
C GLY A 552 -21.00 -13.34 16.54
N PRO A 553 -21.53 -14.55 16.29
CA PRO A 553 -22.44 -14.80 15.17
C PRO A 553 -23.87 -14.27 15.40
N SER A 554 -24.27 -14.03 16.65
CA SER A 554 -25.56 -13.48 17.04
C SER A 554 -25.45 -11.98 17.32
N VAL A 555 -26.56 -11.25 17.14
CA VAL A 555 -26.64 -9.80 17.40
C VAL A 555 -27.79 -9.47 18.35
N THR A 556 -27.65 -8.42 19.14
CA THR A 556 -28.70 -7.93 20.06
C THR A 556 -29.09 -6.50 19.71
N PRO A 557 -30.37 -6.19 19.43
CA PRO A 557 -30.79 -4.85 19.04
C PRO A 557 -30.71 -3.86 20.22
N VAL A 558 -30.31 -2.61 19.94
CA VAL A 558 -30.22 -1.50 20.92
C VAL A 558 -30.79 -0.21 20.33
N GLU A 559 -31.31 0.70 21.17
CA GLU A 559 -31.88 1.98 20.72
C GLU A 559 -30.82 3.05 20.50
N GLU A 560 -29.78 3.06 21.34
CA GLU A 560 -28.71 4.05 21.30
C GLU A 560 -27.37 3.44 21.71
N VAL A 561 -26.27 4.00 21.20
CA VAL A 561 -24.90 3.57 21.51
C VAL A 561 -24.02 4.79 21.77
N PRO A 562 -23.44 4.95 22.98
CA PRO A 562 -22.58 6.07 23.30
C PRO A 562 -21.14 5.87 22.79
N ALA A 563 -20.41 6.98 22.64
CA ALA A 563 -19.00 7.00 22.28
C ALA A 563 -18.13 6.05 23.11
N GLY A 564 -17.18 5.40 22.44
CA GLY A 564 -16.28 4.39 23.00
C GLY A 564 -16.69 2.95 22.68
N ASN A 565 -17.95 2.71 22.28
CA ASN A 565 -18.46 1.36 22.03
C ASN A 565 -18.42 0.95 20.55
N ILE A 566 -18.35 -0.36 20.34
CA ILE A 566 -18.48 -1.01 19.03
C ILE A 566 -19.97 -1.29 18.78
N VAL A 567 -20.41 -1.07 17.54
CA VAL A 567 -21.80 -1.23 17.11
C VAL A 567 -21.87 -1.88 15.73
N GLY A 568 -22.88 -2.71 15.53
CA GLY A 568 -23.35 -3.15 14.21
C GLY A 568 -24.47 -2.24 13.73
N ILE A 569 -24.31 -1.63 12.55
CA ILE A 569 -25.29 -0.72 11.95
C ILE A 569 -25.89 -1.32 10.68
N LEU A 570 -27.20 -1.53 10.69
CA LEU A 570 -27.99 -1.97 9.54
C LEU A 570 -28.57 -0.75 8.81
N GLY A 571 -28.65 -0.83 7.47
CA GLY A 571 -29.20 0.22 6.60
C GLY A 571 -28.16 1.01 5.81
N LEU A 572 -26.88 0.66 5.92
CA LEU A 572 -25.76 1.35 5.26
C LEU A 572 -25.19 0.61 4.04
N SER A 573 -25.72 -0.58 3.69
CA SER A 573 -25.13 -1.46 2.68
C SER A 573 -25.08 -0.89 1.27
N GLU A 574 -26.00 0.00 0.91
CA GLU A 574 -26.00 0.64 -0.41
C GLU A 574 -25.14 1.91 -0.45
N LEU A 575 -24.82 2.49 0.71
CA LEU A 575 -24.11 3.76 0.83
C LEU A 575 -22.62 3.59 1.11
N VAL A 576 -22.25 2.49 1.78
CA VAL A 576 -20.88 2.20 2.19
C VAL A 576 -20.35 1.01 1.40
N LEU A 577 -19.28 1.24 0.63
CA LEU A 577 -18.61 0.17 -0.10
C LEU A 577 -17.75 -0.70 0.83
N LYS A 578 -16.76 -0.11 1.50
CA LYS A 578 -15.81 -0.84 2.37
C LYS A 578 -15.68 -0.20 3.74
N THR A 579 -15.22 1.04 3.74
CA THR A 579 -15.03 1.88 4.92
C THR A 579 -15.67 3.23 4.66
N ALA A 580 -16.14 3.87 5.73
CA ALA A 580 -16.70 5.21 5.67
C ALA A 580 -16.61 5.88 7.04
N THR A 581 -16.53 7.19 7.06
CA THR A 581 -16.75 7.98 8.27
C THR A 581 -18.17 8.51 8.23
N LEU A 582 -18.96 8.28 9.28
CA LEU A 582 -20.27 8.90 9.44
C LEU A 582 -20.11 10.08 10.39
N SER A 583 -20.69 11.21 10.04
CA SER A 583 -20.69 12.42 10.87
C SER A 583 -22.07 13.05 10.90
N SER A 584 -22.49 13.61 12.03
CA SER A 584 -23.69 14.47 12.09
C SER A 584 -23.51 15.80 11.35
N THR A 585 -22.27 16.19 11.03
CA THR A 585 -21.91 17.45 10.40
C THR A 585 -21.15 17.19 9.10
N TRP A 586 -21.52 17.87 8.01
CA TRP A 586 -20.83 17.77 6.71
C TRP A 586 -19.52 18.57 6.69
N ALA A 587 -19.43 19.65 7.48
CA ALA A 587 -18.26 20.53 7.63
C ALA A 587 -17.17 19.90 8.52
N THR A 588 -16.69 18.71 8.16
CA THR A 588 -15.55 18.05 8.80
C THR A 588 -14.83 17.17 7.79
N TYR A 589 -13.54 16.88 8.04
CA TYR A 589 -12.80 15.90 7.26
C TYR A 589 -13.16 14.47 7.70
N PRO A 590 -13.11 13.49 6.77
CA PRO A 590 -13.23 12.08 7.13
C PRO A 590 -12.05 11.65 8.00
N MET A 591 -12.25 10.61 8.81
CA MET A 591 -11.15 9.99 9.56
C MET A 591 -10.13 9.37 8.59
N ASN A 592 -8.87 9.29 9.01
CA ASN A 592 -7.79 8.74 8.18
C ASN A 592 -8.13 7.33 7.69
N SER A 593 -7.82 7.04 6.42
CA SER A 593 -8.04 5.69 5.88
C SER A 593 -7.20 4.63 6.60
N ILE A 594 -7.69 3.39 6.63
CA ILE A 594 -6.96 2.27 7.23
C ILE A 594 -5.73 1.98 6.36
N THR A 595 -4.52 2.03 6.93
CA THR A 595 -3.34 1.49 6.25
C THR A 595 -3.34 -0.03 6.39
N PHE A 596 -3.55 -0.75 5.28
CA PHE A 596 -3.37 -2.20 5.24
C PHE A 596 -1.89 -2.57 5.26
N GLN A 597 -1.54 -3.69 5.89
CA GLN A 597 -0.16 -4.19 5.97
C GLN A 597 0.40 -4.60 4.60
N SER A 598 -0.47 -5.10 3.72
CA SER A 598 -0.13 -5.57 2.38
C SER A 598 -1.18 -5.11 1.38
N LYS A 599 -0.75 -4.87 0.14
CA LYS A 599 -1.64 -4.57 -0.99
C LYS A 599 -2.06 -5.88 -1.68
N PRO A 600 -3.28 -5.97 -2.23
CA PRO A 600 -3.68 -7.12 -3.03
C PRO A 600 -2.82 -7.19 -4.30
N MET A 601 -2.26 -8.36 -4.59
CA MET A 601 -1.36 -8.57 -5.73
C MET A 601 -1.78 -9.73 -6.61
N LEU A 602 -2.44 -10.73 -6.04
CA LEU A 602 -2.86 -11.92 -6.77
C LEU A 602 -4.14 -11.62 -7.56
N LYS A 603 -4.00 -11.24 -8.83
CA LYS A 603 -5.15 -10.99 -9.72
C LYS A 603 -5.52 -12.28 -10.45
N VAL A 604 -6.81 -12.58 -10.62
CA VAL A 604 -7.34 -13.69 -11.41
C VAL A 604 -8.52 -13.23 -12.26
N ALA A 605 -8.77 -13.88 -13.39
CA ALA A 605 -10.03 -13.74 -14.12
C ALA A 605 -11.05 -14.75 -13.59
N VAL A 606 -12.30 -14.32 -13.44
CA VAL A 606 -13.39 -15.15 -12.93
C VAL A 606 -14.53 -15.10 -13.93
N GLU A 607 -14.93 -16.27 -14.44
CA GLU A 607 -16.01 -16.41 -15.40
C GLU A 607 -17.03 -17.44 -14.90
N PRO A 608 -18.34 -17.24 -15.13
CA PRO A 608 -19.32 -18.25 -14.75
C PRO A 608 -19.23 -19.44 -15.71
N THR A 609 -19.51 -20.65 -15.23
CA THR A 609 -19.55 -21.83 -16.11
C THR A 609 -20.65 -21.70 -17.18
N SER A 610 -21.72 -20.97 -16.86
CA SER A 610 -22.85 -20.68 -17.76
C SER A 610 -23.00 -19.17 -17.97
N HIS A 611 -23.17 -18.73 -19.21
CA HIS A 611 -23.39 -17.31 -19.53
C HIS A 611 -24.67 -16.73 -18.93
N VAL A 612 -25.66 -17.57 -18.60
CA VAL A 612 -26.92 -17.12 -17.94
C VAL A 612 -26.65 -16.55 -16.55
N ASP A 613 -25.62 -17.07 -15.87
CA ASP A 613 -25.30 -16.72 -14.48
C ASP A 613 -24.39 -15.47 -14.38
N LEU A 614 -24.05 -14.82 -15.50
CA LEU A 614 -23.13 -13.67 -15.53
C LEU A 614 -23.60 -12.53 -14.62
N ARG A 615 -24.90 -12.20 -14.63
CA ARG A 615 -25.45 -11.17 -13.73
C ARG A 615 -25.38 -11.56 -12.26
N SER A 616 -25.56 -12.85 -11.96
CA SER A 616 -25.43 -13.39 -10.60
C SER A 616 -23.98 -13.30 -10.12
N LEU A 617 -23.03 -13.58 -11.01
CA LEU A 617 -21.61 -13.42 -10.74
C LEU A 617 -21.24 -11.95 -10.50
N GLU A 618 -21.65 -11.03 -11.38
CA GLU A 618 -21.37 -9.59 -11.23
C GLU A 618 -21.91 -9.05 -9.90
N HIS A 619 -23.15 -9.41 -9.55
CA HIS A 619 -23.73 -9.06 -8.25
C HIS A 619 -22.97 -9.70 -7.09
N GLY A 620 -22.66 -10.99 -7.16
CA GLY A 620 -21.91 -11.69 -6.12
C GLY A 620 -20.50 -11.14 -5.93
N LEU A 621 -19.84 -10.69 -7.00
CA LEU A 621 -18.54 -10.02 -6.94
C LEU A 621 -18.65 -8.64 -6.26
N GLN A 622 -19.72 -7.88 -6.50
CA GLN A 622 -19.97 -6.63 -5.76
C GLN A 622 -20.16 -6.88 -4.26
N LEU A 623 -20.93 -7.91 -3.88
CA LEU A 623 -21.11 -8.29 -2.48
C LEU A 623 -19.79 -8.76 -1.85
N LEU A 624 -18.97 -9.50 -2.60
CA LEU A 624 -17.64 -9.93 -2.15
C LEU A 624 -16.71 -8.73 -1.93
N HIS A 625 -16.77 -7.72 -2.82
CA HIS A 625 -16.00 -6.48 -2.68
C HIS A 625 -16.40 -5.66 -1.44
N GLN A 626 -17.67 -5.72 -1.03
CA GLN A 626 -18.13 -5.12 0.22
C GLN A 626 -17.73 -5.93 1.46
N PHE A 627 -17.77 -7.27 1.34
CA PHE A 627 -17.46 -8.20 2.42
C PHE A 627 -15.98 -8.18 2.82
N ASP A 628 -15.08 -8.27 1.84
CA ASP A 628 -13.65 -8.30 2.10
C ASP A 628 -13.01 -6.91 1.92
N PRO A 629 -12.32 -6.37 2.95
CA PRO A 629 -11.72 -5.03 2.88
C PRO A 629 -10.67 -4.87 1.78
N VAL A 630 -9.97 -5.93 1.39
CA VAL A 630 -8.83 -5.87 0.48
C VAL A 630 -9.14 -6.41 -0.91
N VAL A 631 -10.14 -7.28 -1.08
CA VAL A 631 -10.52 -7.76 -2.42
C VAL A 631 -10.88 -6.59 -3.33
N GLU A 632 -10.23 -6.54 -4.49
CA GLU A 632 -10.57 -5.60 -5.55
C GLU A 632 -11.25 -6.35 -6.68
N VAL A 633 -12.40 -5.84 -7.12
CA VAL A 633 -13.15 -6.37 -8.25
C VAL A 633 -13.11 -5.31 -9.33
N GLY A 634 -12.82 -5.74 -10.55
CA GLY A 634 -12.84 -4.86 -11.70
C GLY A 634 -12.98 -5.63 -12.99
N VAL A 635 -13.23 -4.89 -14.07
CA VAL A 635 -13.23 -5.45 -15.42
C VAL A 635 -11.91 -5.07 -16.07
N ASP A 636 -11.22 -6.06 -16.62
CA ASP A 636 -9.99 -5.82 -17.35
C ASP A 636 -10.28 -5.03 -18.63
N ARG A 637 -9.60 -3.90 -18.83
CA ARG A 637 -9.93 -2.95 -19.91
C ARG A 637 -9.66 -3.52 -21.30
N ASP A 638 -8.62 -4.35 -21.41
CA ASP A 638 -8.19 -4.92 -22.69
C ASP A 638 -9.07 -6.11 -23.11
N THR A 639 -9.40 -6.99 -22.17
CA THR A 639 -10.11 -8.25 -22.44
C THR A 639 -11.61 -8.21 -22.15
N GLY A 640 -12.07 -7.26 -21.34
CA GLY A 640 -13.44 -7.21 -20.83
C GLY A 640 -13.77 -8.30 -19.80
N GLN A 641 -12.78 -9.05 -19.31
CA GLN A 641 -12.99 -10.11 -18.34
C GLN A 641 -13.21 -9.55 -16.94
N ASN A 642 -14.10 -10.20 -16.18
CA ASN A 642 -14.24 -9.92 -14.75
C ASN A 642 -13.00 -10.43 -14.02
N THR A 643 -12.38 -9.54 -13.24
CA THR A 643 -11.16 -9.83 -12.50
C THR A 643 -11.34 -9.58 -11.02
N MET A 644 -10.67 -10.40 -10.23
CA MET A 644 -10.64 -10.32 -8.78
C MET A 644 -9.18 -10.31 -8.33
N THR A 645 -8.81 -9.38 -7.44
CA THR A 645 -7.46 -9.28 -6.88
C THR A 645 -7.49 -9.53 -5.38
N CYS A 646 -6.63 -10.46 -4.92
CA CYS A 646 -6.54 -10.93 -3.54
C CYS A 646 -5.10 -10.79 -2.99
N LEU A 647 -4.91 -11.07 -1.70
CA LEU A 647 -3.59 -11.00 -1.04
C LEU A 647 -2.66 -12.17 -1.38
N GLY A 648 -3.22 -13.38 -1.50
CA GLY A 648 -2.47 -14.63 -1.67
C GLY A 648 -3.36 -15.78 -2.08
N GLU A 649 -2.77 -16.97 -2.27
CA GLU A 649 -3.49 -18.16 -2.76
C GLU A 649 -4.59 -18.63 -1.80
N LEU A 650 -4.29 -18.67 -0.50
CA LEU A 650 -5.26 -19.12 0.49
C LEU A 650 -6.42 -18.14 0.58
N HIS A 651 -6.14 -16.84 0.51
CA HIS A 651 -7.17 -15.81 0.43
C HIS A 651 -8.06 -16.01 -0.81
N LEU A 652 -7.44 -16.22 -1.99
CA LEU A 652 -8.16 -16.49 -3.23
C LEU A 652 -9.10 -17.70 -3.11
N GLU A 653 -8.61 -18.83 -2.57
CA GLU A 653 -9.44 -20.03 -2.35
C GLU A 653 -10.67 -19.73 -1.49
N GLN A 654 -10.51 -18.94 -0.42
CA GLN A 654 -11.63 -18.56 0.45
C GLN A 654 -12.59 -17.57 -0.23
N CYS A 655 -12.08 -16.61 -1.00
CA CYS A 655 -12.91 -15.69 -1.77
C CYS A 655 -13.77 -16.42 -2.80
N VAL A 656 -13.17 -17.36 -3.55
CA VAL A 656 -13.88 -18.18 -4.55
C VAL A 656 -14.93 -19.04 -3.86
N LYS A 657 -14.59 -19.67 -2.73
CA LYS A 657 -15.56 -20.44 -1.95
C LYS A 657 -16.73 -19.58 -1.47
N ALA A 658 -16.48 -18.38 -0.93
CA ALA A 658 -17.51 -17.46 -0.51
C ALA A 658 -18.38 -16.99 -1.69
N LEU A 659 -17.77 -16.72 -2.85
CA LEU A 659 -18.47 -16.35 -4.07
C LEU A 659 -19.42 -17.45 -4.54
N VAL A 660 -18.96 -18.70 -4.60
CA VAL A 660 -19.74 -19.86 -5.06
C VAL A 660 -20.81 -20.28 -4.06
N GLU A 661 -20.48 -20.38 -2.78
CA GLU A 661 -21.39 -20.95 -1.77
C GLU A 661 -22.37 -19.90 -1.19
N ARG A 662 -21.95 -18.64 -1.08
CA ARG A 662 -22.64 -17.63 -0.28
C ARG A 662 -23.25 -16.50 -1.11
N PHE A 663 -22.47 -15.90 -2.00
CA PHE A 663 -22.86 -14.67 -2.71
C PHE A 663 -23.47 -14.93 -4.08
N ALA A 664 -22.65 -15.32 -5.08
CA ALA A 664 -23.11 -15.52 -6.45
C ALA A 664 -23.97 -16.78 -6.63
N LYS A 665 -23.78 -17.80 -5.79
CA LYS A 665 -24.52 -19.08 -5.82
C LYS A 665 -24.50 -19.77 -7.20
N CYS A 666 -23.42 -19.56 -7.95
CA CYS A 666 -23.18 -20.15 -9.27
C CYS A 666 -21.80 -20.81 -9.31
N GLN A 667 -21.61 -21.77 -10.20
CA GLN A 667 -20.28 -22.34 -10.45
C GLN A 667 -19.44 -21.36 -11.26
N VAL A 668 -18.18 -21.18 -10.85
CA VAL A 668 -17.25 -20.24 -11.47
C VAL A 668 -15.98 -20.97 -11.90
N ASN A 669 -15.46 -20.59 -13.06
CA ASN A 669 -14.15 -20.96 -13.54
C ASN A 669 -13.19 -19.82 -13.21
N VAL A 670 -12.10 -20.14 -12.52
CA VAL A 670 -11.06 -19.19 -12.15
C VAL A 670 -9.84 -19.46 -13.03
N SER A 671 -9.31 -18.41 -13.65
CA SER A 671 -8.09 -18.52 -14.46
C SER A 671 -6.87 -18.78 -13.58
N GLU A 672 -5.76 -19.14 -14.22
CA GLU A 672 -4.46 -19.03 -13.56
C GLU A 672 -4.19 -17.58 -13.10
N PRO A 673 -3.42 -17.38 -12.04
CA PRO A 673 -2.96 -16.07 -11.59
C PRO A 673 -2.45 -15.16 -12.71
N LEU A 674 -3.07 -14.00 -12.82
CA LEU A 674 -2.68 -12.90 -13.69
C LEU A 674 -1.55 -12.11 -13.03
N ILE A 675 -0.33 -12.42 -13.46
CA ILE A 675 0.86 -11.72 -12.97
C ILE A 675 1.05 -10.45 -13.83
N ALA A 676 1.19 -9.31 -13.16
CA ALA A 676 1.53 -8.05 -13.80
C ALA A 676 3.04 -8.00 -14.08
N PHE A 677 3.50 -8.68 -15.13
CA PHE A 677 4.87 -8.53 -15.62
C PHE A 677 5.14 -7.08 -16.05
N ARG A 678 6.42 -6.70 -16.16
CA ARG A 678 6.82 -5.44 -16.77
C ARG A 678 7.79 -5.68 -17.92
N GLU A 679 7.95 -4.65 -18.74
CA GLU A 679 8.87 -4.68 -19.87
C GLU A 679 10.00 -3.67 -19.64
N SER A 680 11.24 -4.07 -19.93
CA SER A 680 12.41 -3.21 -19.79
C SER A 680 13.35 -3.41 -20.99
N VAL A 681 14.42 -2.63 -21.03
CA VAL A 681 15.45 -2.70 -22.07
C VAL A 681 16.83 -2.85 -21.46
N LEU A 682 17.73 -3.43 -22.23
CA LEU A 682 19.17 -3.39 -22.00
C LEU A 682 19.81 -2.33 -22.89
N SER A 683 21.00 -1.88 -22.50
CA SER A 683 21.84 -1.09 -23.39
C SER A 683 22.27 -1.94 -24.58
N ALA A 684 22.55 -1.29 -25.71
CA ALA A 684 22.93 -1.97 -26.95
C ALA A 684 24.22 -2.81 -26.79
N GLU A 685 25.12 -2.40 -25.88
CA GLU A 685 26.41 -3.06 -25.60
C GLU A 685 26.26 -4.24 -24.64
N ALA A 686 25.47 -4.10 -23.56
CA ALA A 686 25.23 -5.15 -22.57
C ALA A 686 24.47 -6.37 -23.13
N GLY A 687 23.72 -6.20 -24.23
CA GLY A 687 23.06 -7.30 -24.93
C GLY A 687 24.01 -8.34 -25.53
N LEU A 688 25.29 -7.97 -25.75
CA LEU A 688 26.30 -8.82 -26.39
C LEU A 688 27.09 -9.70 -25.39
N GLU A 689 27.17 -9.32 -24.11
CA GLU A 689 27.99 -10.02 -23.10
C GLU A 689 27.32 -11.29 -22.55
N GLY A 690 26.00 -11.41 -22.65
CA GLY A 690 25.24 -12.59 -22.21
C GLY A 690 25.30 -13.79 -23.18
N GLN A 691 26.00 -13.65 -24.31
CA GLN A 691 26.22 -14.72 -25.28
C GLN A 691 27.62 -15.32 -25.07
N SER A 692 27.74 -16.65 -25.15
CA SER A 692 29.01 -17.34 -24.99
C SER A 692 30.09 -16.73 -25.91
N ASN A 693 31.36 -16.80 -25.47
CA ASN A 693 32.53 -16.13 -26.06
C ASN A 693 32.81 -16.37 -27.57
N HIS A 694 31.98 -17.13 -28.29
CA HIS A 694 32.15 -17.48 -29.70
C HIS A 694 31.39 -16.58 -30.71
N SER A 695 30.55 -15.64 -30.27
CA SER A 695 29.79 -14.73 -31.17
C SER A 695 30.26 -13.25 -31.08
N LYS A 696 31.55 -12.97 -31.31
CA LYS A 696 32.08 -11.58 -31.31
C LYS A 696 31.99 -10.85 -32.66
N ASN A 697 31.42 -11.48 -33.69
CA ASN A 697 31.33 -10.92 -35.03
C ASN A 697 29.89 -10.99 -35.57
N ALA A 698 29.00 -10.08 -35.17
CA ALA A 698 27.97 -9.55 -36.07
C ALA A 698 27.19 -8.38 -35.43
N SER A 699 27.18 -7.25 -36.14
CA SER A 699 26.30 -6.10 -35.96
C SER A 699 24.85 -6.42 -36.35
N THR A 700 24.27 -7.46 -35.76
CA THR A 700 22.91 -7.93 -36.08
C THR A 700 21.93 -7.33 -35.08
N LEU A 701 20.98 -6.53 -35.60
CA LEU A 701 19.75 -6.16 -34.92
C LEU A 701 19.13 -7.40 -34.23
N PRO A 702 18.43 -7.25 -33.09
CA PRO A 702 17.62 -8.34 -32.55
C PRO A 702 16.66 -8.81 -33.65
N MET A 703 16.80 -10.06 -34.10
CA MET A 703 15.93 -10.65 -35.11
C MET A 703 14.57 -10.96 -34.48
N LEU A 704 13.75 -9.91 -34.29
CA LEU A 704 12.41 -10.04 -33.76
C LEU A 704 11.55 -10.90 -34.70
N PRO A 705 10.74 -11.83 -34.17
CA PRO A 705 9.80 -12.60 -34.98
C PRO A 705 8.57 -11.78 -35.39
N PRO A 706 7.74 -12.29 -36.33
CA PRO A 706 6.39 -11.76 -36.54
C PRO A 706 5.58 -11.80 -35.23
N PRO A 707 4.77 -10.78 -34.93
CA PRO A 707 4.38 -9.65 -35.79
C PRO A 707 5.35 -8.44 -35.76
N TRP A 708 6.33 -8.41 -34.86
CA TRP A 708 7.20 -7.23 -34.68
C TRP A 708 8.15 -7.02 -35.87
N SER A 709 8.53 -8.09 -36.57
CA SER A 709 9.30 -7.99 -37.82
C SER A 709 8.57 -7.27 -38.95
N GLU A 710 7.24 -7.16 -38.90
CA GLU A 710 6.41 -6.55 -39.95
C GLU A 710 6.27 -5.03 -39.77
N ILE A 711 6.78 -4.49 -38.66
CA ILE A 711 6.75 -3.04 -38.36
C ILE A 711 7.77 -2.33 -39.28
N SER A 712 7.26 -1.56 -40.25
CA SER A 712 8.08 -0.94 -41.30
C SER A 712 9.03 0.14 -40.76
N GLU A 713 8.65 0.78 -39.66
CA GLU A 713 9.39 1.84 -38.97
C GLU A 713 10.62 1.30 -38.22
N LEU A 714 10.62 0.02 -37.84
CA LEU A 714 11.71 -0.59 -37.09
C LEU A 714 13.02 -0.61 -37.89
N ALA A 715 12.95 -0.70 -39.22
CA ALA A 715 14.13 -0.62 -40.09
C ALA A 715 14.82 0.76 -40.05
N GLN A 716 14.10 1.81 -39.63
CA GLN A 716 14.60 3.18 -39.55
C GLN A 716 15.15 3.52 -38.15
N ALA A 717 14.81 2.75 -37.13
CA ALA A 717 15.33 2.91 -35.78
C ALA A 717 16.66 2.15 -35.61
N ARG A 718 17.67 2.78 -35.00
CA ARG A 718 18.97 2.14 -34.70
C ARG A 718 19.47 2.51 -33.31
N GLY A 719 19.89 1.51 -32.54
CA GLY A 719 20.54 1.71 -31.24
C GLY A 719 19.70 2.50 -30.24
N GLY A 720 18.38 2.31 -30.23
CA GLY A 720 17.49 3.06 -29.34
C GLY A 720 17.22 4.49 -29.80
N ARG A 721 17.46 4.87 -31.06
CA ARG A 721 17.16 6.21 -31.61
C ARG A 721 16.22 6.12 -32.82
N PHE A 722 15.20 6.96 -32.85
CA PHE A 722 14.20 6.99 -33.93
C PHE A 722 13.75 8.43 -34.24
N ARG A 723 13.67 8.76 -35.53
CA ARG A 723 13.12 10.05 -36.02
C ARG A 723 11.75 9.78 -36.65
N ILE A 724 10.72 10.44 -36.14
CA ILE A 724 9.35 10.33 -36.63
C ILE A 724 8.84 11.66 -37.19
N VAL A 725 8.09 11.60 -38.29
CA VAL A 725 7.36 12.74 -38.88
C VAL A 725 5.86 12.51 -38.67
N PHE A 726 5.17 13.50 -38.10
CA PHE A 726 3.77 13.38 -37.70
C PHE A 726 2.79 13.91 -38.76
N GLY A 727 1.68 13.17 -38.97
CA GLY A 727 0.55 13.57 -39.79
C GLY A 727 0.90 14.11 -41.18
N SER A 728 0.49 15.35 -41.50
CA SER A 728 0.75 15.97 -42.81
C SER A 728 2.18 16.49 -43.01
N GLY A 729 3.15 16.08 -42.19
CA GLY A 729 4.51 16.62 -42.22
C GLY A 729 4.66 17.97 -41.49
N ASN A 730 3.82 18.23 -40.49
CA ASN A 730 3.79 19.51 -39.79
C ASN A 730 4.73 19.56 -38.57
N VAL A 731 5.04 18.40 -37.98
CA VAL A 731 5.94 18.26 -36.84
C VAL A 731 6.78 17.01 -37.09
N ALA A 732 8.06 17.04 -36.73
CA ALA A 732 8.88 15.82 -36.61
C ALA A 732 9.66 15.85 -35.29
N MET A 733 9.95 14.68 -34.73
CA MET A 733 10.69 14.55 -33.47
C MET A 733 11.74 13.45 -33.58
N THR A 734 12.90 13.69 -32.98
CA THR A 734 13.94 12.68 -32.76
C THR A 734 13.93 12.27 -31.30
N ILE A 735 13.75 10.97 -31.06
CA ILE A 735 13.60 10.39 -29.74
C ILE A 735 14.68 9.34 -29.52
N ARG A 736 15.17 9.25 -28.29
CA ARG A 736 16.11 8.23 -27.83
C ARG A 736 15.56 7.50 -26.61
N CYS A 737 15.71 6.18 -26.58
CA CYS A 737 15.38 5.28 -25.47
C CYS A 737 16.66 4.77 -24.82
N PHE A 738 16.66 4.65 -23.49
CA PHE A 738 17.80 4.16 -22.71
C PHE A 738 17.34 3.44 -21.42
N PRO A 739 18.10 2.46 -20.92
CA PRO A 739 17.82 1.83 -19.62
C PRO A 739 18.13 2.78 -18.46
N LEU A 740 17.28 2.78 -17.44
CA LEU A 740 17.45 3.56 -16.23
C LEU A 740 18.28 2.78 -15.20
N HIS A 741 19.17 3.46 -14.46
CA HIS A 741 19.98 2.81 -13.43
C HIS A 741 19.11 2.28 -12.27
N ASP A 742 19.39 1.09 -11.76
CA ASP A 742 18.57 0.40 -10.73
C ASP A 742 18.33 1.24 -9.48
N ALA A 743 19.34 2.00 -9.01
CA ALA A 743 19.19 2.88 -7.86
C ALA A 743 18.17 4.01 -8.10
N MET A 744 18.13 4.56 -9.32
CA MET A 744 17.16 5.59 -9.70
C MET A 744 15.77 4.98 -9.88
N THR A 745 15.67 3.79 -10.47
CA THR A 745 14.41 3.04 -10.59
C THR A 745 13.79 2.76 -9.21
N LYS A 746 14.60 2.33 -8.23
CA LYS A 746 14.16 2.13 -6.84
C LYS A 746 13.71 3.42 -6.17
N LEU A 747 14.45 4.52 -6.33
CA LEU A 747 14.08 5.82 -5.77
C LEU A 747 12.73 6.32 -6.33
N LEU A 748 12.51 6.16 -7.63
CA LEU A 748 11.26 6.51 -8.30
C LEU A 748 10.10 5.62 -7.83
N GLU A 749 10.35 4.33 -7.59
CA GLU A 749 9.36 3.39 -7.04
C GLU A 749 8.95 3.78 -5.62
N GLU A 750 9.91 4.06 -4.74
CA GLU A 750 9.66 4.48 -3.35
C GLU A 750 8.92 5.83 -3.25
N SER A 751 9.17 6.73 -4.22
CA SER A 751 8.58 8.07 -4.26
C SER A 751 7.25 8.14 -5.01
N GLY A 752 6.72 7.03 -5.53
CA GLY A 752 5.57 7.01 -6.45
C GLY A 752 4.30 7.69 -5.93
N SER A 753 4.00 7.58 -4.62
CA SER A 753 2.82 8.23 -4.01
C SER A 753 2.90 9.75 -3.98
N LYS A 754 4.10 10.31 -3.79
CA LYS A 754 4.36 11.75 -3.85
C LYS A 754 4.36 12.27 -5.29
N MET A 755 4.54 11.37 -6.26
CA MET A 755 4.64 11.73 -7.68
C MET A 755 3.30 12.14 -8.28
N GLU A 756 2.17 11.68 -7.72
CA GLU A 756 0.84 12.17 -8.12
C GLU A 756 0.70 13.67 -7.82
N GLU A 757 1.14 14.09 -6.63
CA GLU A 757 1.15 15.51 -6.23
C GLU A 757 2.09 16.31 -7.14
N VAL A 758 3.27 15.78 -7.45
CA VAL A 758 4.22 16.42 -8.39
C VAL A 758 3.60 16.58 -9.78
N ASN A 759 3.01 15.52 -10.32
CA ASN A 759 2.38 15.53 -11.65
C ASN A 759 1.17 16.47 -11.70
N ALA A 760 0.36 16.53 -10.64
CA ALA A 760 -0.78 17.44 -10.53
C ALA A 760 -0.33 18.91 -10.40
N GLN A 761 0.71 19.17 -9.60
CA GLN A 761 1.31 20.50 -9.46
C GLN A 761 1.96 20.95 -10.77
N GLN A 762 2.66 20.08 -11.48
CA GLN A 762 3.23 20.38 -12.79
C GLN A 762 2.14 20.69 -13.83
N ALA A 763 1.06 19.90 -13.86
CA ALA A 763 -0.07 20.15 -14.77
C ALA A 763 -0.75 21.50 -14.47
N GLU A 764 -0.92 21.85 -13.20
CA GLU A 764 -1.50 23.13 -12.78
C GLU A 764 -0.57 24.31 -13.10
N VAL A 765 0.74 24.19 -12.86
CA VAL A 765 1.73 25.19 -13.30
C VAL A 765 1.65 25.37 -14.80
N HIS A 766 1.64 24.29 -15.59
CA HIS A 766 1.52 24.39 -17.04
C HIS A 766 0.19 25.02 -17.50
N ARG A 767 -0.92 24.80 -16.78
CA ARG A 767 -2.21 25.47 -17.02
C ARG A 767 -2.13 26.97 -16.75
N GLN A 768 -1.45 27.38 -15.68
CA GLN A 768 -1.19 28.78 -15.37
C GLN A 768 -0.25 29.43 -16.40
N LEU A 769 0.76 28.70 -16.87
CA LEU A 769 1.67 29.13 -17.93
C LEU A 769 0.97 29.37 -19.28
N GLN A 770 -0.10 28.62 -19.59
CA GLN A 770 -0.94 28.87 -20.76
C GLN A 770 -1.76 30.17 -20.63
N SER A 771 -1.97 30.67 -19.41
CA SER A 771 -2.73 31.89 -19.13
C SER A 771 -1.85 33.15 -19.01
N CYS A 772 -0.56 32.99 -18.68
CA CYS A 772 0.38 34.09 -18.48
C CYS A 772 0.92 34.64 -19.81
N ARG A 773 0.81 35.97 -20.01
CA ARG A 773 1.37 36.68 -21.18
C ARG A 773 2.82 37.15 -20.99
N ASP A 774 3.37 37.08 -19.77
CA ASP A 774 4.66 37.67 -19.36
C ASP A 774 5.73 36.62 -19.04
N SER A 775 6.89 36.73 -19.68
CA SER A 775 8.02 35.78 -19.55
C SER A 775 8.80 35.89 -18.22
N ALA A 776 8.67 37.00 -17.48
CA ALA A 776 9.37 37.19 -16.20
C ALA A 776 8.65 36.47 -15.04
N ALA A 777 7.31 36.55 -15.00
CA ALA A 777 6.48 35.83 -14.01
C ALA A 777 6.57 34.29 -14.17
N PHE A 778 6.86 33.82 -15.39
CA PHE A 778 7.12 32.41 -15.72
C PHE A 778 8.33 31.84 -14.95
N VAL A 779 9.43 32.58 -14.88
CA VAL A 779 10.67 32.14 -14.23
C VAL A 779 10.50 32.17 -12.71
N GLU A 780 9.80 33.16 -12.19
CA GLU A 780 9.55 33.35 -10.76
C GLU A 780 8.60 32.28 -10.18
N GLY A 781 7.54 31.90 -10.92
CA GLY A 781 6.63 30.82 -10.54
C GLY A 781 7.28 29.42 -10.52
N CYS A 782 8.19 29.15 -11.46
CA CYS A 782 8.99 27.91 -11.47
C CYS A 782 9.97 27.83 -10.28
N ASN A 783 10.48 28.99 -9.83
CA ASN A 783 11.43 29.08 -8.71
C ASN A 783 10.73 29.01 -7.33
N ALA A 784 9.55 29.61 -7.16
CA ALA A 784 8.79 29.61 -5.91
C ALA A 784 8.33 28.21 -5.45
N LEU A 785 8.10 27.29 -6.40
CA LEU A 785 7.76 25.89 -6.12
C LEU A 785 8.97 25.06 -5.62
N GLY A 786 10.16 25.65 -5.52
CA GLY A 786 11.43 25.00 -5.20
C GLY A 786 11.69 24.67 -3.72
N SER A 787 10.97 25.27 -2.78
CA SER A 787 11.26 25.09 -1.35
C SER A 787 10.66 23.82 -0.73
N ALA A 788 9.64 23.20 -1.34
CA ALA A 788 8.88 22.11 -0.71
C ALA A 788 9.42 20.68 -0.98
N GLN A 789 10.31 20.49 -1.97
CA GLN A 789 10.74 19.16 -2.43
C GLN A 789 12.24 19.05 -2.74
N GLY A 790 13.06 19.98 -2.24
CA GLY A 790 14.51 20.03 -2.51
C GLY A 790 15.21 18.68 -2.30
N LYS A 791 14.80 17.91 -1.28
CA LYS A 791 15.39 16.62 -0.92
C LYS A 791 15.24 15.54 -2.02
N PHE A 792 14.08 15.42 -2.66
CA PHE A 792 13.88 14.42 -3.73
C PHE A 792 14.81 14.71 -4.92
N TRP A 793 14.86 15.96 -5.35
CA TRP A 793 15.69 16.36 -6.49
C TRP A 793 17.18 16.32 -6.17
N THR A 794 17.58 16.59 -4.92
CA THR A 794 18.96 16.38 -4.47
C THR A 794 19.32 14.90 -4.47
N ASP A 795 18.47 14.03 -3.94
CA ASP A 795 18.71 12.59 -3.87
C ASP A 795 18.72 11.96 -5.28
N PHE A 796 17.80 12.40 -6.15
CA PHE A 796 17.78 12.03 -7.57
C PHE A 796 19.10 12.44 -8.27
N SER A 797 19.56 13.68 -8.07
CA SER A 797 20.86 14.15 -8.61
C SER A 797 22.10 13.52 -7.96
N ALA A 798 21.98 13.00 -6.73
CA ALA A 798 23.06 12.30 -6.04
C ALA A 798 23.17 10.85 -6.54
N SER A 799 22.03 10.22 -6.82
CA SER A 799 21.96 8.86 -7.39
C SER A 799 22.51 8.76 -8.82
N THR A 800 22.69 9.90 -9.49
CA THR A 800 23.29 10.00 -10.83
C THR A 800 24.82 10.15 -10.81
N LYS A 801 25.49 10.11 -9.63
CA LYS A 801 26.96 10.16 -9.55
C LYS A 801 27.58 8.82 -9.98
N PRO A 802 28.48 8.77 -10.97
CA PRO A 802 28.99 7.50 -11.50
C PRO A 802 29.92 6.75 -10.55
N THR A 803 29.88 5.42 -10.61
CA THR A 803 31.05 4.55 -10.46
C THR A 803 31.79 4.50 -11.80
N ALA A 804 33.11 4.68 -11.81
CA ALA A 804 33.91 5.13 -12.95
C ALA A 804 34.00 4.22 -14.21
N ASP A 805 33.29 3.08 -14.28
CA ASP A 805 33.58 2.01 -15.24
C ASP A 805 32.42 1.59 -16.19
N SER A 806 31.28 2.32 -16.28
CA SER A 806 30.18 1.97 -17.21
C SER A 806 30.08 2.89 -18.45
N PRO A 807 29.86 2.36 -19.67
CA PRO A 807 29.62 3.16 -20.89
C PRO A 807 28.24 3.86 -20.92
N ASP A 808 27.27 3.35 -20.16
CA ASP A 808 25.92 3.93 -20.01
C ASP A 808 25.90 5.28 -19.28
N THR A 809 27.04 5.66 -18.69
CA THR A 809 27.23 6.91 -17.95
C THR A 809 27.17 8.14 -18.85
N GLU A 810 27.59 8.04 -20.12
CA GLU A 810 27.66 9.19 -21.03
C GLU A 810 26.29 9.79 -21.36
N VAL A 811 25.20 8.99 -21.42
CA VAL A 811 23.88 9.52 -21.82
C VAL A 811 23.21 10.29 -20.69
N VAL A 812 23.34 9.80 -19.46
CA VAL A 812 22.89 10.50 -18.26
C VAL A 812 23.80 11.71 -18.01
N ASP A 813 25.12 11.60 -18.20
CA ASP A 813 26.03 12.76 -18.11
C ASP A 813 25.73 13.82 -19.17
N VAL A 814 25.41 13.47 -20.43
CA VAL A 814 25.12 14.44 -21.50
C VAL A 814 23.76 15.12 -21.29
N CYS A 815 22.73 14.40 -20.83
CA CYS A 815 21.43 15.00 -20.53
C CYS A 815 21.45 15.87 -19.26
N LEU A 816 22.31 15.54 -18.29
CA LEU A 816 22.36 16.19 -16.97
C LEU A 816 23.49 17.22 -16.79
N ARG A 817 24.59 17.16 -17.57
CA ARG A 817 25.75 18.11 -17.51
C ARG A 817 25.84 19.09 -18.68
N GLY A 818 24.76 19.34 -19.41
CA GLY A 818 24.72 20.42 -20.40
C GLY A 818 24.80 21.82 -19.75
N ALA A 819 25.99 22.17 -19.26
CA ALA A 819 26.63 23.45 -18.95
C ALA A 819 27.64 23.21 -17.81
N ALA A 820 28.94 23.24 -18.12
CA ALA A 820 30.03 23.15 -17.15
C ALA A 820 30.11 24.36 -16.19
N ASP A 821 29.21 25.33 -16.31
CA ASP A 821 29.19 26.54 -15.51
C ASP A 821 27.83 26.73 -14.82
N SER A 822 27.80 26.48 -13.52
CA SER A 822 26.76 26.87 -12.56
C SER A 822 25.31 26.47 -12.88
N THR A 823 24.81 25.37 -12.32
CA THR A 823 23.43 25.28 -11.78
C THR A 823 23.20 23.95 -11.06
N GLY A 824 22.60 24.01 -9.86
CA GLY A 824 22.33 22.85 -9.01
C GLY A 824 21.10 22.03 -9.44
N PRO A 825 20.51 21.21 -8.54
CA PRO A 825 19.36 20.32 -8.82
C PRO A 825 18.12 21.00 -9.45
N THR A 826 18.05 22.33 -9.40
CA THR A 826 17.02 23.16 -10.03
C THR A 826 17.01 23.11 -11.56
N ALA A 827 18.15 22.93 -12.24
CA ALA A 827 18.21 22.86 -13.71
C ALA A 827 17.78 21.49 -14.28
N LEU A 828 18.00 20.44 -13.50
CA LEU A 828 17.51 19.08 -13.75
C LEU A 828 15.97 19.04 -13.77
N ARG A 829 15.34 19.78 -12.85
CA ARG A 829 13.88 19.86 -12.68
C ARG A 829 13.15 20.43 -13.90
N SER A 830 13.72 21.43 -14.59
CA SER A 830 13.07 22.06 -15.75
C SER A 830 13.11 21.18 -17.01
N ARG A 831 13.92 20.11 -17.01
CA ARG A 831 14.12 19.20 -18.15
C ARG A 831 13.33 17.89 -18.03
N VAL A 832 12.84 17.55 -16.84
CA VAL A 832 11.94 16.40 -16.65
C VAL A 832 10.53 16.79 -17.06
N LEU A 833 10.04 16.19 -18.14
CA LEU A 833 8.74 16.50 -18.73
C LEU A 833 7.60 15.72 -18.07
N SER A 834 7.84 14.46 -17.73
CA SER A 834 6.89 13.60 -17.02
C SER A 834 7.65 12.47 -16.35
N ILE A 835 7.19 12.08 -15.17
CA ILE A 835 7.67 10.90 -14.46
C ILE A 835 6.55 9.86 -14.44
N GLY A 836 6.75 8.82 -15.25
CA GLY A 836 5.88 7.66 -15.37
C GLY A 836 4.40 7.98 -15.62
N SER A 837 3.55 7.00 -15.29
CA SER A 837 2.11 7.19 -15.13
C SER A 837 1.73 7.25 -13.65
N THR A 838 0.48 7.62 -13.35
CA THR A 838 -0.09 7.69 -11.99
C THR A 838 0.16 6.42 -11.16
N ILE A 839 0.27 5.26 -11.82
CA ILE A 839 0.43 3.95 -11.19
C ILE A 839 1.87 3.41 -11.33
N HIS A 840 2.66 3.90 -12.30
CA HIS A 840 3.98 3.36 -12.67
C HIS A 840 5.03 4.47 -12.83
N ALA A 841 5.53 4.98 -11.70
CA ALA A 841 6.47 6.11 -11.64
C ALA A 841 7.92 5.78 -12.03
N THR A 842 8.23 4.53 -12.41
CA THR A 842 9.60 4.01 -12.63
C THR A 842 10.24 4.39 -13.97
N ASN A 843 9.64 5.32 -14.71
CA ASN A 843 10.05 5.69 -16.06
C ASN A 843 10.12 7.22 -16.18
N VAL A 844 10.99 7.76 -17.03
CA VAL A 844 11.21 9.21 -17.13
C VAL A 844 11.19 9.66 -18.57
N LEU A 845 10.51 10.77 -18.84
CA LEU A 845 10.60 11.51 -20.09
C LEU A 845 11.40 12.80 -19.87
N LEU A 846 12.49 12.94 -20.61
CA LEU A 846 13.42 14.07 -20.55
C LEU A 846 13.40 14.88 -21.85
N LEU A 847 13.71 16.16 -21.71
CA LEU A 847 14.06 17.05 -22.80
C LEU A 847 15.58 17.28 -22.81
N SER A 848 16.22 17.12 -23.96
CA SER A 848 17.67 17.34 -24.10
C SER A 848 18.06 18.80 -23.79
N ALA A 849 19.29 19.00 -23.28
CA ALA A 849 19.88 20.32 -23.04
C ALA A 849 20.05 21.13 -24.34
N GLU A 850 20.32 20.42 -25.43
CA GLU A 850 20.54 20.94 -26.79
C GLU A 850 19.27 20.79 -27.64
N ALA A 851 18.10 20.62 -27.01
CA ALA A 851 16.85 20.50 -27.74
C ALA A 851 16.52 21.83 -28.44
N HIS A 852 16.76 21.89 -29.75
CA HIS A 852 16.41 23.01 -30.59
C HIS A 852 15.09 22.74 -31.35
N VAL A 853 14.31 23.81 -31.55
CA VAL A 853 13.17 23.79 -32.47
C VAL A 853 13.64 24.37 -33.79
N SER A 854 13.68 23.54 -34.84
CA SER A 854 13.96 23.98 -36.20
C SER A 854 12.66 24.21 -36.97
N VAL A 855 12.58 25.34 -37.67
CA VAL A 855 11.38 25.71 -38.44
C VAL A 855 11.63 25.49 -39.93
N TRP A 856 10.76 24.71 -40.58
CA TRP A 856 10.86 24.35 -42.00
C TRP A 856 9.86 25.13 -42.85
N SER A 857 10.29 25.68 -44.00
CA SER A 857 9.44 26.50 -44.89
C SER A 857 8.35 25.68 -45.62
N ASN A 858 8.60 24.39 -45.88
CA ASN A 858 7.68 23.46 -46.53
C ASN A 858 7.25 22.31 -45.62
N ALA A 859 6.18 21.59 -45.99
CA ALA A 859 5.78 20.36 -45.28
C ALA A 859 6.90 19.32 -45.32
N ILE A 860 7.23 18.76 -44.15
CA ILE A 860 8.30 17.78 -43.98
C ILE A 860 7.91 16.50 -44.76
N PRO A 861 8.74 16.01 -45.69
CA PRO A 861 8.39 14.86 -46.50
C PRO A 861 8.22 13.60 -45.64
N LEU A 862 7.07 12.95 -45.78
CA LEU A 862 6.68 11.74 -45.05
C LEU A 862 7.62 10.53 -45.26
N ASN A 863 8.45 10.51 -46.32
CA ASN A 863 9.27 9.36 -46.74
C ASN A 863 10.76 9.68 -46.94
N SER A 864 11.37 10.56 -46.12
CA SER A 864 12.83 10.75 -46.16
C SER A 864 13.55 9.54 -45.54
N LYS A 865 13.94 8.56 -46.36
CA LYS A 865 14.84 7.45 -45.98
C LYS A 865 16.27 7.98 -45.77
N THR A 866 16.55 8.57 -44.62
CA THR A 866 17.92 8.91 -44.22
C THR A 866 18.47 7.81 -43.29
N GLU A 867 19.38 6.99 -43.81
CA GLU A 867 20.08 5.97 -43.04
C GLU A 867 21.01 6.62 -42.00
N LEU A 868 20.82 6.34 -40.71
CA LEU A 868 21.73 6.78 -39.65
C LEU A 868 22.98 5.87 -39.61
N GLY A 869 24.12 6.42 -40.05
CA GLY A 869 25.45 5.82 -39.93
C GLY A 869 26.03 5.98 -38.51
N GLY A 870 26.71 4.93 -38.02
CA GLY A 870 27.11 4.75 -36.62
C GLY A 870 28.32 5.53 -36.10
N ASN A 871 28.39 6.85 -36.30
CA ASN A 871 29.34 7.71 -35.58
C ASN A 871 28.72 9.09 -35.33
N ALA A 872 28.52 9.45 -34.05
CA ALA A 872 27.81 10.66 -33.61
C ALA A 872 28.45 11.99 -34.05
N ILE A 873 29.69 11.98 -34.55
CA ILE A 873 30.40 13.20 -34.99
C ILE A 873 30.34 13.38 -36.53
N ALA A 874 29.91 12.36 -37.29
CA ALA A 874 29.87 12.43 -38.76
C ALA A 874 28.48 12.79 -39.33
N VAL A 875 27.43 12.79 -38.52
CA VAL A 875 26.05 13.11 -38.95
C VAL A 875 25.85 14.62 -39.15
N GLU A 876 26.54 15.47 -38.39
CA GLU A 876 26.55 16.93 -38.62
C GLU A 876 27.12 17.31 -40.01
N ALA A 877 28.03 16.50 -40.54
CA ALA A 877 28.69 16.78 -41.82
C ALA A 877 27.94 16.28 -43.06
N SER A 878 26.94 15.39 -42.91
CA SER A 878 26.17 14.85 -44.05
C SER A 878 24.78 15.47 -44.18
N LEU A 879 24.20 15.97 -43.08
CA LEU A 879 22.97 16.77 -43.10
C LEU A 879 23.16 18.17 -43.74
N THR A 880 24.41 18.62 -43.88
CA THR A 880 24.76 19.96 -44.39
C THR A 880 24.97 20.02 -45.91
N SER A 881 24.87 18.91 -46.66
CA SER A 881 25.35 18.87 -48.06
C SER A 881 24.32 18.56 -49.16
N ALA A 882 23.11 18.04 -48.86
CA ALA A 882 22.26 17.49 -49.94
C ALA A 882 20.86 18.12 -50.15
N VAL A 883 20.37 19.04 -49.32
CA VAL A 883 19.15 19.81 -49.62
C VAL A 883 19.31 21.21 -49.04
N LEU A 884 19.99 22.09 -49.78
CA LEU A 884 20.10 23.51 -49.41
C LEU A 884 18.78 24.23 -49.75
N GLY A 885 18.09 24.67 -48.70
CA GLY A 885 16.95 25.58 -48.75
C GLY A 885 16.27 25.67 -47.37
N ASP A 886 16.60 26.72 -46.62
CA ASP A 886 15.89 27.27 -45.45
C ASP A 886 15.94 26.52 -44.11
N ILE A 887 16.81 26.96 -43.18
CA ILE A 887 16.70 26.67 -41.74
C ILE A 887 16.80 27.99 -40.97
N ALA A 888 15.70 28.44 -40.38
CA ALA A 888 15.71 29.44 -39.32
C ALA A 888 15.76 28.70 -37.97
N VAL A 889 16.94 28.67 -37.34
CA VAL A 889 17.07 28.25 -35.93
C VAL A 889 16.54 29.40 -35.08
N ALA A 890 15.39 29.20 -34.43
CA ALA A 890 14.88 30.18 -33.48
C ALA A 890 15.74 30.12 -32.20
N GLU A 891 16.79 30.94 -32.11
CA GLU A 891 17.63 31.07 -30.91
C GLU A 891 16.90 31.78 -29.74
N SER A 892 15.65 32.23 -29.93
CA SER A 892 14.86 32.91 -28.89
C SER A 892 14.14 31.91 -27.96
N PRO A 893 14.45 31.89 -26.64
CA PRO A 893 13.79 30.99 -25.67
C PRO A 893 12.27 31.20 -25.59
N ALA A 894 11.77 32.41 -25.84
CA ALA A 894 10.35 32.72 -25.77
C ALA A 894 9.52 32.01 -26.87
N VAL A 895 10.08 31.92 -28.08
CA VAL A 895 9.49 31.23 -29.23
C VAL A 895 9.42 29.72 -28.96
N PHE A 896 10.51 29.16 -28.43
CA PHE A 896 10.57 27.76 -28.00
C PHE A 896 9.50 27.44 -26.95
N HIS A 897 9.40 28.24 -25.88
CA HIS A 897 8.46 27.98 -24.78
C HIS A 897 6.99 28.01 -25.22
N ARG A 898 6.58 28.94 -26.10
CA ARG A 898 5.20 29.01 -26.61
C ARG A 898 4.84 27.81 -27.48
N LEU A 899 5.77 27.40 -28.33
CA LEU A 899 5.57 26.27 -29.23
C LEU A 899 5.59 24.94 -28.47
N TRP A 900 6.50 24.82 -27.50
CA TRP A 900 6.59 23.69 -26.58
C TRP A 900 5.34 23.55 -25.70
N ALA A 901 4.77 24.65 -25.19
CA ALA A 901 3.55 24.62 -24.37
C ALA A 901 2.35 23.96 -25.07
N ARG A 902 2.29 24.01 -26.41
CA ARG A 902 1.25 23.32 -27.21
C ARG A 902 1.52 21.83 -27.39
N LEU A 903 2.79 21.43 -27.48
CA LEU A 903 3.20 20.03 -27.70
C LEU A 903 3.30 19.25 -26.38
N HIS A 904 3.63 19.93 -25.28
CA HIS A 904 3.92 19.32 -23.98
C HIS A 904 2.78 18.42 -23.46
N SER A 905 1.53 18.89 -23.49
CA SER A 905 0.39 18.08 -23.04
C SER A 905 0.17 16.80 -23.89
N ALA A 906 0.45 16.88 -25.20
CA ALA A 906 0.38 15.74 -26.10
C ALA A 906 1.54 14.75 -25.84
N CYS A 907 2.77 15.25 -25.67
CA CYS A 907 3.93 14.43 -25.39
C CYS A 907 3.81 13.69 -24.06
N THR A 908 3.36 14.37 -23.01
CA THR A 908 3.13 13.76 -21.70
C THR A 908 2.00 12.73 -21.72
N ALA A 909 0.89 13.00 -22.43
CA ALA A 909 -0.19 12.04 -22.62
C ALA A 909 0.27 10.80 -23.42
N ALA A 910 0.99 11.00 -24.52
CA ALA A 910 1.54 9.91 -25.33
C ALA A 910 2.51 9.03 -24.53
N PHE A 911 3.42 9.66 -23.78
CA PHE A 911 4.35 8.96 -22.92
C PHE A 911 3.65 8.13 -21.84
N ARG A 912 2.63 8.69 -21.16
CA ARG A 912 1.83 7.95 -20.17
C ARG A 912 1.17 6.72 -20.77
N LEU A 913 0.56 6.86 -21.95
CA LEU A 913 -0.06 5.74 -22.67
C LEU A 913 0.97 4.70 -23.17
N ALA A 914 2.17 5.13 -23.55
CA ALA A 914 3.24 4.24 -23.98
C ALA A 914 3.82 3.43 -22.81
N VAL A 915 3.98 4.08 -21.65
CA VAL A 915 4.47 3.47 -20.40
C VAL A 915 3.46 2.50 -19.80
N GLU A 916 2.16 2.80 -19.88
CA GLU A 916 1.09 1.90 -19.38
C GLU A 916 0.92 0.64 -20.24
N SER A 917 1.31 0.68 -21.51
CA SER A 917 1.05 -0.40 -22.45
C SER A 917 2.28 -0.66 -23.31
N GLY A 918 3.16 -1.53 -22.86
CA GLY A 918 4.42 -1.87 -23.53
C GLY A 918 4.25 -2.60 -24.87
N PRO A 919 5.32 -2.65 -25.69
CA PRO A 919 5.29 -3.20 -27.05
C PRO A 919 5.17 -4.73 -27.15
N LEU A 920 5.56 -5.49 -26.12
CA LEU A 920 5.59 -6.96 -26.18
C LEU A 920 4.28 -7.59 -25.71
N MET A 921 3.86 -7.26 -24.50
CA MET A 921 2.76 -7.91 -23.79
C MET A 921 1.60 -6.96 -23.51
N ARG A 922 1.71 -5.69 -23.95
CA ARG A 922 0.82 -4.59 -23.50
C ARG A 922 0.86 -4.47 -21.98
N GLU A 923 2.01 -4.74 -21.37
CA GLU A 923 2.24 -4.60 -19.94
C GLU A 923 3.09 -3.35 -19.65
N PRO A 924 3.01 -2.74 -18.47
CA PRO A 924 3.68 -1.46 -18.26
C PRO A 924 5.20 -1.56 -18.25
N LEU A 925 5.87 -0.47 -18.63
CA LEU A 925 7.33 -0.38 -18.69
C LEU A 925 7.95 -0.22 -17.29
N HIS A 926 9.19 -0.69 -17.11
CA HIS A 926 9.93 -0.56 -15.85
C HIS A 926 11.40 -0.21 -16.10
N GLY A 927 11.87 0.88 -15.47
CA GLY A 927 13.26 1.32 -15.56
C GLY A 927 13.66 1.78 -16.97
N VAL A 928 12.76 2.46 -17.69
CA VAL A 928 13.04 2.97 -19.05
C VAL A 928 13.00 4.50 -19.08
N GLY A 929 14.02 5.09 -19.67
CA GLY A 929 14.12 6.52 -19.92
C GLY A 929 13.94 6.84 -21.41
N PHE A 930 13.24 7.94 -21.69
CA PHE A 930 13.12 8.50 -23.03
C PHE A 930 13.60 9.95 -23.05
N VAL A 931 14.36 10.32 -24.08
CA VAL A 931 14.82 11.70 -24.31
C VAL A 931 14.26 12.19 -25.65
N ILE A 932 13.66 13.36 -25.65
CA ILE A 932 13.38 14.11 -26.87
C ILE A 932 14.60 14.96 -27.16
N GLU A 933 15.32 14.61 -28.24
CA GLU A 933 16.58 15.27 -28.61
C GLU A 933 16.35 16.46 -29.53
N HIS A 934 15.42 16.36 -30.48
CA HIS A 934 15.20 17.40 -31.49
C HIS A 934 13.73 17.47 -31.90
N VAL A 935 13.22 18.68 -32.18
CA VAL A 935 11.85 18.93 -32.62
C VAL A 935 11.87 19.83 -33.86
N GLU A 936 11.25 19.38 -34.95
CA GLU A 936 11.09 20.13 -36.20
C GLU A 936 9.63 20.53 -36.34
N VAL A 937 9.35 21.79 -36.69
CA VAL A 937 7.98 22.28 -36.90
C VAL A 937 7.86 23.06 -38.20
N ASN A 938 6.76 22.84 -38.92
CA ASN A 938 6.46 23.59 -40.14
C ASN A 938 6.18 25.08 -39.84
N ALA A 939 6.71 25.96 -40.68
CA ALA A 939 6.54 27.41 -40.62
C ALA A 939 5.07 27.84 -40.57
N ALA A 940 4.15 27.13 -41.24
CA ALA A 940 2.72 27.40 -41.18
C ALA A 940 2.14 27.22 -39.77
N VAL A 941 2.62 26.21 -39.03
CA VAL A 941 2.24 25.95 -37.64
C VAL A 941 2.88 26.98 -36.72
N CYS A 942 4.16 27.31 -36.94
CA CYS A 942 4.89 28.34 -36.20
C CYS A 942 4.18 29.71 -36.31
N ASN A 943 3.76 30.09 -37.51
CA ASN A 943 3.06 31.35 -37.79
C ASN A 943 1.69 31.47 -37.12
N SER A 944 1.04 30.35 -36.82
CA SER A 944 -0.23 30.31 -36.08
C SER A 944 -0.07 30.55 -34.56
N VAL A 945 1.14 30.37 -34.04
CA VAL A 945 1.46 30.42 -32.60
C VAL A 945 2.16 31.72 -32.21
N LEU A 946 2.99 32.26 -33.10
CA LEU A 946 3.84 33.41 -32.81
C LEU A 946 3.14 34.75 -32.99
N THR A 947 3.51 35.72 -32.15
CA THR A 947 3.06 37.12 -32.28
C THR A 947 3.67 37.78 -33.53
N PRO A 948 3.05 38.86 -34.07
CA PRO A 948 3.59 39.56 -35.24
C PRO A 948 5.06 40.02 -35.09
N GLN A 949 5.50 40.39 -33.88
CA GLN A 949 6.87 40.81 -33.57
C GLN A 949 7.85 39.62 -33.53
N GLU A 950 7.44 38.49 -32.92
CA GLU A 950 8.24 37.26 -32.91
C GLU A 950 8.37 36.65 -34.32
N ARG A 951 7.31 36.76 -35.14
CA ARG A 951 7.37 36.38 -36.56
C ARG A 951 8.42 37.21 -37.30
N ALA A 952 8.45 38.52 -37.09
CA ALA A 952 9.47 39.39 -37.70
C ALA A 952 10.90 38.98 -37.28
N MET A 953 11.14 38.64 -36.01
CA MET A 953 12.45 38.17 -35.53
C MET A 953 12.88 36.81 -36.13
N VAL A 954 11.96 35.84 -36.20
CA VAL A 954 12.23 34.52 -36.80
C VAL A 954 12.55 34.63 -38.29
N TYR A 955 11.93 35.59 -39.00
CA TYR A 955 12.19 35.83 -40.42
C TYR A 955 13.36 36.80 -40.69
N GLU A 956 13.65 37.77 -39.82
CA GLU A 956 14.83 38.67 -39.94
C GLU A 956 16.15 37.91 -39.78
N SER A 957 16.21 36.98 -38.81
CA SER A 957 17.37 36.08 -38.61
C SER A 957 17.61 35.09 -39.76
N ALA A 958 16.61 34.87 -40.62
CA ALA A 958 16.77 34.12 -41.87
C ALA A 958 17.33 35.01 -43.01
N VAL A 959 16.89 36.27 -43.07
CA VAL A 959 17.30 37.24 -44.12
C VAL A 959 18.75 37.73 -43.95
N GLU A 960 19.28 37.82 -42.74
CA GLU A 960 20.69 38.22 -42.52
C GLU A 960 21.71 37.15 -42.95
N ARG A 961 21.33 35.86 -43.01
CA ARG A 961 22.23 34.76 -43.41
C ARG A 961 22.35 34.61 -44.95
N ASP A 962 21.34 35.00 -45.71
CA ASP A 962 21.35 34.94 -47.19
C ASP A 962 22.26 36.00 -47.86
N LEU A 963 22.63 37.07 -47.15
CA LEU A 963 23.50 38.13 -47.69
C LEU A 963 24.98 37.71 -47.86
N THR A 964 25.35 36.48 -47.46
CA THR A 964 26.72 35.95 -47.60
C THR A 964 26.90 34.85 -48.65
N ALA A 965 25.81 34.40 -49.30
CA ALA A 965 25.86 33.40 -50.37
C ALA A 965 25.50 34.02 -51.73
N SER A 966 26.56 34.39 -52.47
CA SER A 966 26.57 34.59 -53.93
C SER A 966 25.80 35.79 -54.51
N ALA A 967 26.57 36.87 -54.72
CA ALA A 967 26.33 37.78 -55.83
C ALA A 967 26.51 37.05 -57.18
N MET A 968 25.44 36.89 -57.97
CA MET A 968 25.44 37.02 -59.44
C MET A 968 24.05 36.73 -60.03
N SER A 969 23.63 37.63 -60.94
CA SER A 969 22.54 37.51 -61.92
C SER A 969 21.12 37.85 -61.44
N ILE A 970 20.79 39.14 -61.48
CA ILE A 970 19.42 39.64 -61.51
C ILE A 970 18.88 39.42 -62.93
N ASN A 971 17.83 38.62 -63.08
CA ASN A 971 16.85 38.80 -64.14
C ASN A 971 15.48 38.97 -63.50
N SER A 972 14.87 40.12 -63.82
CA SER A 972 13.57 40.59 -63.39
C SER A 972 12.45 39.72 -63.96
N GLU A 973 11.70 39.04 -63.10
CA GLU A 973 10.33 38.55 -63.39
C GLU A 973 9.70 38.02 -62.09
N ALA A 974 9.41 38.91 -61.14
CA ALA A 974 8.61 38.58 -59.95
C ALA A 974 7.88 39.81 -59.38
N GLU A 975 7.26 40.61 -60.23
CA GLU A 975 6.26 41.61 -59.85
C GLU A 975 5.01 41.42 -60.72
N SER A 976 4.22 40.36 -60.48
CA SER A 976 2.83 40.28 -60.99
C SER A 976 2.04 39.06 -60.51
N VAL A 977 2.13 38.65 -59.24
CA VAL A 977 1.13 37.73 -58.66
C VAL A 977 0.80 38.12 -57.22
N ALA A 978 0.21 39.31 -57.06
CA ALA A 978 -0.43 39.73 -55.82
C ALA A 978 -1.88 40.15 -56.10
N SER A 979 -2.67 39.23 -56.66
CA SER A 979 -4.14 39.34 -56.68
C SER A 979 -4.78 38.03 -57.16
N SER A 980 -4.94 37.05 -56.27
CA SER A 980 -6.00 36.04 -56.38
C SER A 980 -6.22 35.39 -55.03
N SER A 981 -7.24 35.87 -54.33
CA SER A 981 -7.87 35.22 -53.18
C SER A 981 -8.62 33.94 -53.63
N ASP A 982 -8.64 32.98 -52.72
CA ASP A 982 -9.49 31.78 -52.63
C ASP A 982 -9.17 30.56 -53.52
N SER A 983 -8.49 29.57 -52.92
CA SER A 983 -9.12 28.29 -52.53
C SER A 983 -8.11 27.31 -51.89
N THR A 984 -8.55 26.67 -50.79
CA THR A 984 -7.86 25.64 -49.97
C THR A 984 -6.76 26.09 -48.99
N SER A 985 -7.12 26.96 -48.03
CA SER A 985 -6.43 26.99 -46.75
C SER A 985 -6.92 25.82 -45.88
N SER A 986 -6.31 24.64 -45.99
CA SER A 986 -6.40 23.68 -44.89
C SER A 986 -5.73 24.32 -43.68
N SER A 987 -6.51 24.60 -42.64
CA SER A 987 -6.00 25.14 -41.38
C SER A 987 -4.85 24.26 -40.90
N ALA A 988 -3.64 24.81 -40.82
CA ALA A 988 -2.44 24.14 -40.30
C ALA A 988 -2.55 23.96 -38.77
N SER A 989 -3.51 23.14 -38.33
CA SER A 989 -3.75 22.81 -36.93
C SER A 989 -3.07 21.49 -36.58
N ILE A 990 -2.30 21.47 -35.48
CA ILE A 990 -1.80 20.22 -34.89
C ILE A 990 -3.02 19.46 -34.34
N LEU A 991 -3.32 18.29 -34.90
CA LEU A 991 -4.37 17.42 -34.37
C LEU A 991 -3.79 16.64 -33.17
N THR A 992 -4.04 17.12 -31.95
CA THR A 992 -3.46 16.58 -30.71
C THR A 992 -3.67 15.07 -30.56
N GLY A 993 -4.83 14.53 -30.93
CA GLY A 993 -5.10 13.09 -30.84
C GLY A 993 -4.23 12.22 -31.75
N GLN A 994 -3.93 12.69 -32.96
CA GLN A 994 -3.07 11.98 -33.90
C GLN A 994 -1.61 12.00 -33.44
N LEU A 995 -1.13 13.17 -32.97
CA LEU A 995 0.20 13.31 -32.37
C LEU A 995 0.38 12.34 -31.19
N ILE A 996 -0.63 12.21 -30.32
CA ILE A 996 -0.58 11.29 -29.18
C ILE A 996 -0.41 9.84 -29.63
N SER A 997 -1.19 9.40 -30.63
CA SER A 997 -1.13 8.01 -31.12
C SER A 997 0.19 7.69 -31.82
N GLU A 998 0.63 8.54 -32.74
CA GLU A 998 1.85 8.32 -33.52
C GLU A 998 3.11 8.40 -32.62
N LEU A 999 3.13 9.31 -31.65
CA LEU A 999 4.25 9.43 -30.71
C LEU A 999 4.32 8.22 -29.77
N LYS A 1000 3.18 7.69 -29.33
CA LYS A 1000 3.13 6.44 -28.55
C LYS A 1000 3.77 5.29 -29.32
N ASP A 1001 3.40 5.11 -30.59
CA ASP A 1001 3.96 4.04 -31.43
C ASP A 1001 5.45 4.26 -31.70
N ALA A 1002 5.89 5.52 -31.87
CA ALA A 1002 7.31 5.86 -32.01
C ALA A 1002 8.15 5.46 -30.80
N LEU A 1003 7.64 5.68 -29.58
CA LEU A 1003 8.31 5.28 -28.34
C LEU A 1003 8.47 3.75 -28.26
N HIS A 1004 7.46 3.00 -28.70
CA HIS A 1004 7.49 1.53 -28.77
C HIS A 1004 8.51 1.02 -29.80
N VAL A 1005 8.55 1.62 -30.99
CA VAL A 1005 9.55 1.29 -32.03
C VAL A 1005 10.96 1.57 -31.52
N CYS A 1006 11.16 2.71 -30.85
CA CYS A 1006 12.42 3.09 -30.25
C CYS A 1006 12.90 2.04 -29.23
N MET A 1007 11.99 1.54 -28.39
CA MET A 1007 12.25 0.48 -27.41
C MET A 1007 12.58 -0.87 -28.07
N LEU A 1008 11.83 -1.27 -29.10
CA LEU A 1008 12.04 -2.52 -29.83
C LEU A 1008 13.37 -2.56 -30.61
N SER A 1009 13.98 -1.41 -30.87
CA SER A 1009 15.31 -1.33 -31.48
C SER A 1009 16.46 -1.69 -30.51
N LEU A 1010 16.15 -1.84 -29.21
CA LEU A 1010 17.08 -2.30 -28.17
C LEU A 1010 16.77 -3.75 -27.75
N PRO A 1011 17.71 -4.46 -27.08
CA PRO A 1011 17.43 -5.77 -26.51
C PRO A 1011 16.41 -5.64 -25.36
N VAL A 1012 15.17 -6.04 -25.64
CA VAL A 1012 14.06 -6.02 -24.68
C VAL A 1012 14.15 -7.18 -23.69
N ARG A 1013 13.73 -6.94 -22.45
CA ARG A 1013 13.70 -7.92 -21.35
C ARG A 1013 12.38 -7.87 -20.59
N ILE A 1014 12.02 -8.99 -19.98
CA ILE A 1014 10.88 -9.09 -19.08
C ILE A 1014 11.38 -8.86 -17.66
N VAL A 1015 10.61 -8.10 -16.90
CA VAL A 1015 10.81 -7.92 -15.48
C VAL A 1015 9.66 -8.60 -14.74
N GLU A 1016 10.01 -9.48 -13.83
CA GLU A 1016 9.08 -10.24 -13.02
C GLU A 1016 9.06 -9.73 -11.58
N PRO A 1017 7.91 -9.78 -10.89
CA PRO A 1017 7.87 -9.47 -9.48
C PRO A 1017 8.48 -10.63 -8.67
N VAL A 1018 9.16 -10.29 -7.58
CA VAL A 1018 9.81 -11.25 -6.68
C VAL A 1018 9.26 -11.09 -5.26
N TYR A 1019 8.90 -12.21 -4.64
CA TYR A 1019 8.57 -12.28 -3.23
C TYR A 1019 9.82 -12.51 -2.39
N LYS A 1020 9.94 -11.78 -1.29
CA LYS A 1020 10.74 -12.22 -0.15
C LYS A 1020 9.96 -13.31 0.58
N CYS A 1021 10.59 -14.46 0.72
CA CYS A 1021 10.07 -15.67 1.33
C CYS A 1021 10.83 -15.97 2.61
N ASP A 1022 10.16 -15.84 3.76
CA ASP A 1022 10.71 -16.23 5.06
C ASP A 1022 10.16 -17.59 5.49
N LEU A 1023 11.06 -18.49 5.88
CA LEU A 1023 10.82 -19.90 6.14
C LEU A 1023 11.44 -20.33 7.46
N GLN A 1024 10.71 -21.10 8.27
CA GLN A 1024 11.24 -21.70 9.50
C GLN A 1024 11.19 -23.23 9.45
N CYS A 1025 12.29 -23.89 9.81
CA CYS A 1025 12.38 -25.35 9.82
C CYS A 1025 13.44 -25.90 10.77
N ASP A 1026 13.34 -27.18 11.11
CA ASP A 1026 14.40 -27.90 11.80
C ASP A 1026 15.59 -28.23 10.85
N GLN A 1027 16.79 -28.41 11.42
CA GLN A 1027 18.01 -28.73 10.67
C GLN A 1027 17.84 -29.93 9.74
N SER A 1028 17.07 -30.94 10.18
CA SER A 1028 16.83 -32.17 9.40
C SER A 1028 16.11 -31.93 8.07
N GLN A 1029 15.36 -30.82 7.94
CA GLN A 1029 14.53 -30.52 6.78
C GLN A 1029 15.11 -29.45 5.85
N LEU A 1030 16.22 -28.80 6.22
CA LEU A 1030 16.87 -27.76 5.41
C LEU A 1030 17.15 -28.24 3.97
N GLY A 1031 17.69 -29.45 3.80
CA GLY A 1031 17.96 -30.02 2.47
C GLY A 1031 16.72 -30.15 1.59
N ASN A 1032 15.57 -30.50 2.18
CA ASN A 1032 14.29 -30.57 1.47
C ASN A 1032 13.80 -29.18 1.05
N LEU A 1033 14.02 -28.17 1.88
CA LEU A 1033 13.67 -26.77 1.58
C LEU A 1033 14.50 -26.22 0.42
N TYR A 1034 15.82 -26.36 0.48
CA TYR A 1034 16.72 -25.99 -0.61
C TYR A 1034 16.31 -26.65 -1.94
N ALA A 1035 15.94 -27.93 -1.90
CA ALA A 1035 15.49 -28.64 -3.09
C ALA A 1035 14.18 -28.09 -3.67
N VAL A 1036 13.22 -27.64 -2.85
CA VAL A 1036 11.97 -27.03 -3.35
C VAL A 1036 12.23 -25.61 -3.87
N LEU A 1037 13.03 -24.81 -3.16
CA LEU A 1037 13.38 -23.44 -3.56
C LEU A 1037 14.11 -23.44 -4.91
N SER A 1038 15.13 -24.28 -5.06
CA SER A 1038 15.90 -24.39 -6.31
C SER A 1038 15.02 -24.82 -7.50
N GLN A 1039 14.07 -25.75 -7.29
CA GLN A 1039 13.10 -26.15 -8.32
C GLN A 1039 12.20 -24.99 -8.80
N ARG A 1040 12.02 -23.96 -7.96
CA ARG A 1040 11.17 -22.79 -8.24
C ARG A 1040 11.97 -21.52 -8.52
N ARG A 1041 13.28 -21.64 -8.79
CA ARG A 1041 14.21 -20.51 -9.03
C ARG A 1041 14.31 -19.55 -7.82
N GLY A 1042 14.09 -20.06 -6.62
CA GLY A 1042 14.30 -19.30 -5.39
C GLY A 1042 15.79 -19.20 -5.03
N SER A 1043 16.25 -18.01 -4.69
CA SER A 1043 17.63 -17.76 -4.24
C SER A 1043 17.66 -17.39 -2.77
N VAL A 1044 18.45 -18.11 -1.98
CA VAL A 1044 18.56 -17.86 -0.53
C VAL A 1044 19.41 -16.62 -0.29
N THR A 1045 18.87 -15.66 0.45
CA THR A 1045 19.54 -14.40 0.79
C THR A 1045 20.19 -14.48 2.16
N ASN A 1046 19.56 -15.16 3.13
CA ASN A 1046 20.06 -15.27 4.49
C ASN A 1046 19.62 -16.59 5.15
N GLU A 1047 20.45 -17.15 6.02
CA GLU A 1047 20.17 -18.35 6.82
C GLU A 1047 20.71 -18.14 8.25
N ASP A 1048 19.81 -18.08 9.23
CA ASP A 1048 20.13 -17.85 10.64
C ASP A 1048 19.45 -18.89 11.56
N ILE A 1049 20.06 -19.19 12.72
CA ILE A 1049 19.45 -20.04 13.75
C ILE A 1049 18.62 -19.17 14.69
N ILE A 1050 17.39 -19.60 15.00
CA ILE A 1050 16.57 -18.92 16.00
C ILE A 1050 17.09 -19.29 17.38
N GLU A 1051 17.76 -18.32 18.03
CA GLU A 1051 18.42 -18.51 19.33
C GLU A 1051 17.49 -19.12 20.38
N GLY A 1052 17.94 -20.21 21.01
CA GLY A 1052 17.18 -20.92 22.04
C GLY A 1052 16.22 -21.99 21.54
N THR A 1053 16.10 -22.16 20.22
CA THR A 1053 15.38 -23.26 19.58
C THR A 1053 16.32 -24.10 18.71
N SER A 1054 15.86 -25.23 18.17
CA SER A 1054 16.58 -25.99 17.13
C SER A 1054 16.17 -25.58 15.71
N LEU A 1055 15.38 -24.50 15.57
CA LEU A 1055 14.82 -24.07 14.30
C LEU A 1055 15.74 -23.05 13.61
N PHE A 1056 15.79 -23.14 12.29
CA PHE A 1056 16.47 -22.23 11.39
C PHE A 1056 15.44 -21.31 10.75
N LEU A 1057 15.80 -20.04 10.59
CA LEU A 1057 15.11 -19.04 9.79
C LEU A 1057 15.88 -18.84 8.48
N LEU A 1058 15.21 -19.09 7.37
CA LEU A 1058 15.75 -18.95 6.03
C LEU A 1058 14.95 -17.88 5.28
N SER A 1059 15.66 -16.87 4.78
CA SER A 1059 15.10 -15.83 3.91
C SER A 1059 15.57 -16.07 2.48
N ALA A 1060 14.64 -16.07 1.53
CA ALA A 1060 14.93 -16.29 0.11
C ALA A 1060 14.09 -15.39 -0.79
N ASP A 1061 14.64 -15.00 -1.93
CA ASP A 1061 13.92 -14.34 -3.00
C ASP A 1061 13.29 -15.41 -3.91
N LEU A 1062 11.98 -15.31 -4.15
CA LEU A 1062 11.18 -16.27 -4.91
C LEU A 1062 10.34 -15.54 -5.96
N PRO A 1063 10.55 -15.79 -7.27
CA PRO A 1063 9.72 -15.20 -8.32
C PRO A 1063 8.23 -15.50 -8.14
N VAL A 1064 7.38 -14.48 -8.28
CA VAL A 1064 5.93 -14.62 -8.05
C VAL A 1064 5.32 -15.69 -8.94
N HIS A 1065 5.74 -15.78 -10.20
CA HIS A 1065 5.21 -16.76 -11.15
C HIS A 1065 5.48 -18.23 -10.77
N SER A 1066 6.52 -18.50 -9.97
CA SER A 1066 6.93 -19.82 -9.52
C SER A 1066 6.50 -20.10 -8.09
N SER A 1067 6.00 -19.07 -7.39
CA SER A 1067 5.49 -19.18 -6.03
C SER A 1067 4.17 -19.96 -5.94
N PHE A 1068 3.45 -20.15 -7.06
CA PHE A 1068 2.15 -20.81 -7.03
C PHE A 1068 2.23 -22.31 -6.67
N GLY A 1069 1.46 -22.73 -5.68
CA GLY A 1069 1.50 -24.06 -5.08
C GLY A 1069 2.79 -24.38 -4.31
N PHE A 1070 3.66 -23.38 -4.07
CA PHE A 1070 4.92 -23.56 -3.34
C PHE A 1070 4.69 -24.01 -1.90
N ALA A 1071 3.75 -23.38 -1.19
CA ALA A 1071 3.42 -23.72 0.19
C ALA A 1071 3.00 -25.18 0.36
N GLN A 1072 2.10 -25.65 -0.49
CA GLN A 1072 1.60 -27.03 -0.46
C GLN A 1072 2.72 -28.03 -0.77
N GLN A 1073 3.55 -27.74 -1.76
CA GLN A 1073 4.67 -28.59 -2.13
C GLN A 1073 5.73 -28.68 -1.01
N LEU A 1074 6.03 -27.55 -0.38
CA LEU A 1074 6.97 -27.44 0.73
C LEU A 1074 6.48 -28.19 1.97
N LEU A 1075 5.22 -27.99 2.36
CA LEU A 1075 4.61 -28.71 3.48
C LEU A 1075 4.55 -30.22 3.21
N LYS A 1076 4.25 -30.63 1.98
CA LYS A 1076 4.24 -32.05 1.60
C LYS A 1076 5.63 -32.68 1.67
N LYS A 1077 6.67 -32.02 1.17
CA LYS A 1077 8.05 -32.56 1.21
C LYS A 1077 8.64 -32.58 2.63
N THR A 1078 8.26 -31.62 3.47
CA THR A 1078 8.73 -31.54 4.87
C THR A 1078 7.84 -32.31 5.84
N SER A 1079 6.83 -33.05 5.35
CA SER A 1079 5.82 -33.73 6.19
C SER A 1079 5.12 -32.81 7.21
N GLY A 1080 5.00 -31.52 6.88
CA GLY A 1080 4.44 -30.49 7.76
C GLY A 1080 5.34 -30.05 8.92
N LEU A 1081 6.61 -30.47 8.94
CA LEU A 1081 7.60 -30.03 9.93
C LEU A 1081 8.24 -28.68 9.57
N GLY A 1082 8.12 -28.25 8.31
CA GLY A 1082 8.41 -26.87 7.90
C GLY A 1082 7.19 -25.98 8.11
N THR A 1083 7.41 -24.73 8.48
CA THR A 1083 6.34 -23.72 8.53
C THR A 1083 5.84 -23.38 7.12
N ALA A 1084 4.59 -22.89 7.04
CA ALA A 1084 4.08 -22.37 5.78
C ALA A 1084 4.91 -21.14 5.35
N PRO A 1085 5.29 -21.03 4.07
CA PRO A 1085 6.08 -19.91 3.57
C PRO A 1085 5.34 -18.59 3.73
N GLN A 1086 6.05 -17.58 4.19
CA GLN A 1086 5.53 -16.23 4.25
C GLN A 1086 6.07 -15.44 3.06
N LEU A 1087 5.16 -15.09 2.15
CA LEU A 1087 5.49 -14.39 0.92
C LEU A 1087 5.11 -12.92 1.07
N SER A 1088 6.06 -12.03 0.86
CA SER A 1088 5.85 -10.58 0.82
C SER A 1088 6.52 -10.01 -0.41
N PHE A 1089 5.92 -9.02 -1.07
CA PHE A 1089 6.56 -8.38 -2.22
C PHE A 1089 7.88 -7.70 -1.81
N SER A 1090 8.94 -8.01 -2.53
CA SER A 1090 10.29 -7.51 -2.27
C SER A 1090 10.65 -6.42 -3.27
N HIS A 1091 10.75 -6.80 -4.54
CA HIS A 1091 11.18 -5.92 -5.62
C HIS A 1091 10.83 -6.54 -6.98
N TRP A 1092 11.11 -5.78 -8.03
CA TRP A 1092 11.06 -6.24 -9.42
C TRP A 1092 12.45 -6.73 -9.85
N SER A 1093 12.52 -7.93 -10.41
CA SER A 1093 13.76 -8.50 -10.93
C SER A 1093 13.67 -8.69 -12.43
N ARG A 1094 14.72 -8.28 -13.15
CA ARG A 1094 14.82 -8.52 -14.58
C ARG A 1094 15.22 -9.98 -14.84
N ILE A 1095 14.60 -10.62 -15.83
CA ILE A 1095 15.06 -11.91 -16.34
C ILE A 1095 16.11 -11.64 -17.41
N ASP A 1096 17.35 -12.10 -17.21
CA ASP A 1096 18.45 -11.78 -18.13
C ASP A 1096 18.41 -12.57 -19.45
N THR A 1097 17.69 -13.69 -19.48
CA THR A 1097 17.51 -14.51 -20.69
C THR A 1097 16.77 -13.75 -21.79
N ASP A 1098 17.29 -13.81 -23.02
CA ASP A 1098 16.67 -13.16 -24.18
C ASP A 1098 15.37 -13.89 -24.61
N PRO A 1099 14.20 -13.21 -24.66
CA PRO A 1099 12.96 -13.82 -25.10
C PRO A 1099 12.93 -14.26 -26.58
N PHE A 1100 13.84 -13.73 -27.42
CA PHE A 1100 13.86 -14.01 -28.86
C PHE A 1100 15.13 -14.73 -29.32
N TRP A 1101 15.87 -15.33 -28.39
CA TRP A 1101 17.07 -16.11 -28.73
C TRP A 1101 16.76 -17.21 -29.74
N ARG A 1102 17.60 -17.31 -30.78
CA ARG A 1102 17.56 -18.36 -31.80
C ARG A 1102 18.98 -18.93 -31.96
N PRO A 1103 19.13 -20.25 -32.13
CA PRO A 1103 20.42 -20.84 -32.44
C PRO A 1103 20.91 -20.28 -33.79
N THR A 1104 22.13 -19.75 -33.80
CA THR A 1104 22.74 -19.12 -34.99
C THR A 1104 23.85 -19.97 -35.59
N THR A 1105 24.48 -20.84 -34.80
CA THR A 1105 25.56 -21.72 -35.24
C THR A 1105 25.08 -23.15 -35.50
N GLU A 1106 25.78 -23.89 -36.35
CA GLU A 1106 25.48 -25.31 -36.61
C GLU A 1106 25.63 -26.17 -35.35
N ASP A 1107 26.64 -25.90 -34.51
CA ASP A 1107 26.84 -26.59 -33.22
C ASP A 1107 25.65 -26.36 -32.26
N GLU A 1108 25.14 -25.13 -32.18
CA GLU A 1108 23.90 -24.83 -31.44
C GLU A 1108 22.70 -25.55 -32.07
N LEU A 1109 22.60 -25.58 -33.40
CA LEU A 1109 21.52 -26.29 -34.06
C LEU A 1109 21.56 -27.81 -33.81
N GLU A 1110 22.74 -28.39 -33.63
CA GLU A 1110 22.94 -29.80 -33.27
C GLU A 1110 22.60 -30.09 -31.80
N GLU A 1111 23.01 -29.23 -30.87
CA GLU A 1111 22.70 -29.35 -29.43
C GLU A 1111 21.20 -29.13 -29.14
N TYR A 1112 20.60 -28.15 -29.81
CA TYR A 1112 19.21 -27.74 -29.59
C TYR A 1112 18.22 -28.39 -30.58
N GLY A 1113 18.69 -28.98 -31.68
CA GLY A 1113 17.94 -29.69 -32.73
C GLY A 1113 17.14 -28.78 -33.70
N GLU A 1114 16.67 -29.33 -34.83
CA GLU A 1114 15.71 -28.65 -35.74
C GLU A 1114 14.36 -28.33 -35.05
N GLN A 1115 14.03 -29.07 -33.97
CA GLN A 1115 12.89 -28.73 -33.10
C GLN A 1115 13.16 -27.51 -32.21
N GLY A 1116 14.42 -27.09 -32.02
CA GLY A 1116 14.80 -25.82 -31.40
C GLY A 1116 14.42 -24.58 -32.21
N LEU A 1117 14.11 -24.74 -33.51
CA LEU A 1117 13.52 -23.71 -34.37
C LEU A 1117 12.00 -23.59 -34.19
N MET A 1118 11.35 -24.59 -33.58
CA MET A 1118 9.94 -24.52 -33.19
C MET A 1118 9.88 -24.03 -31.75
N THR A 1119 9.65 -22.74 -31.61
CA THR A 1119 9.05 -22.05 -30.46
C THR A 1119 8.27 -22.98 -29.51
N GLY A 1120 8.98 -23.60 -28.57
CA GLY A 1120 8.40 -24.37 -27.49
C GLY A 1120 8.54 -23.59 -26.21
N ALA A 1121 7.40 -23.31 -25.56
CA ALA A 1121 7.33 -22.71 -24.22
C ALA A 1121 8.12 -23.51 -23.15
N GLU A 1122 8.58 -24.72 -23.47
CA GLU A 1122 9.25 -25.64 -22.55
C GLU A 1122 10.75 -25.33 -22.30
N ARG A 1123 11.43 -24.53 -23.13
CA ARG A 1123 12.87 -24.23 -22.95
C ARG A 1123 13.21 -22.76 -22.70
N ASN A 1124 12.57 -21.81 -23.39
CA ASN A 1124 12.77 -20.37 -23.15
C ASN A 1124 11.60 -19.79 -22.35
N LEU A 1125 11.79 -19.68 -21.03
CA LEU A 1125 10.76 -19.22 -20.09
C LEU A 1125 10.20 -17.82 -20.43
N PRO A 1126 11.02 -16.77 -20.65
CA PRO A 1126 10.53 -15.46 -21.09
C PRO A 1126 9.62 -15.52 -22.32
N ARG A 1127 9.95 -16.34 -23.31
CA ARG A 1127 9.10 -16.50 -24.50
C ARG A 1127 7.75 -17.13 -24.15
N GLY A 1128 7.77 -18.18 -23.32
CA GLY A 1128 6.54 -18.81 -22.82
C GLY A 1128 5.64 -17.82 -22.07
N ILE A 1129 6.21 -16.91 -21.27
CA ILE A 1129 5.48 -15.85 -20.58
C ILE A 1129 4.84 -14.89 -21.59
N ILE A 1130 5.59 -14.41 -22.59
CA ILE A 1130 5.06 -13.50 -23.63
C ILE A 1130 3.91 -14.15 -24.38
N ASP A 1131 4.09 -15.38 -24.86
CA ASP A 1131 3.08 -16.08 -25.65
C ASP A 1131 1.82 -16.35 -24.80
N ALA A 1132 1.97 -16.72 -23.51
CA ALA A 1132 0.84 -16.91 -22.60
C ALA A 1132 0.06 -15.60 -22.36
N VAL A 1133 0.75 -14.49 -22.07
CA VAL A 1133 0.10 -13.19 -21.84
C VAL A 1133 -0.57 -12.68 -23.11
N ARG A 1134 0.10 -12.80 -24.28
CA ARG A 1134 -0.47 -12.41 -25.57
C ARG A 1134 -1.70 -13.24 -25.92
N LYS A 1135 -1.68 -14.55 -25.67
CA LYS A 1135 -2.80 -15.46 -25.94
C LYS A 1135 -4.03 -15.06 -25.15
N ARG A 1136 -3.82 -14.78 -23.87
CA ARG A 1136 -4.86 -14.30 -22.95
C ARG A 1136 -5.46 -12.97 -23.41
N LYS A 1137 -4.63 -12.01 -23.82
CA LYS A 1137 -5.06 -10.70 -24.32
C LYS A 1137 -5.63 -10.73 -25.75
N GLY A 1138 -5.69 -11.89 -26.41
CA GLY A 1138 -6.11 -12.01 -27.80
C GLY A 1138 -5.15 -11.35 -28.80
N LEU A 1139 -3.89 -11.13 -28.41
CA LEU A 1139 -2.85 -10.56 -29.26
C LEU A 1139 -2.26 -11.62 -30.20
N PRO A 1140 -1.78 -11.24 -31.39
CA PRO A 1140 -1.22 -12.19 -32.36
C PRO A 1140 0.04 -12.89 -31.83
N ILE A 1141 0.14 -14.20 -32.05
CA ILE A 1141 1.28 -15.06 -31.66
C ILE A 1141 1.83 -15.76 -32.91
N GLU A 1142 3.12 -16.12 -32.89
CA GLU A 1142 3.82 -16.90 -33.92
C GLU A 1142 3.37 -18.39 -33.99
N GLU A 1143 2.14 -18.72 -33.61
CA GLU A 1143 1.63 -20.10 -33.67
C GLU A 1143 1.10 -20.40 -35.08
N LYS A 1144 1.76 -21.30 -35.81
CA LYS A 1144 1.28 -21.77 -37.13
C LYS A 1144 0.01 -22.61 -36.95
N ILE A 1145 -1.16 -21.97 -36.97
CA ILE A 1145 -2.49 -22.61 -36.85
C ILE A 1145 -2.73 -23.66 -37.96
N VAL A 1146 -2.03 -23.57 -39.10
CA VAL A 1146 -2.11 -24.57 -40.17
C VAL A 1146 -0.73 -24.82 -40.79
N LYS A 1147 -0.10 -25.97 -40.49
CA LYS A 1147 1.21 -26.34 -41.08
C LYS A 1147 1.14 -26.70 -42.58
N SER A 1148 -0.04 -26.92 -43.18
CA SER A 1148 -0.23 -27.13 -44.63
C SER A 1148 -1.70 -27.06 -45.03
N ALA A 1149 -2.23 -25.87 -45.37
CA ALA A 1149 -3.59 -25.75 -45.90
C ALA A 1149 -3.72 -26.42 -47.29
N GLU A 1150 -2.64 -26.45 -48.08
CA GLU A 1150 -2.65 -26.97 -49.45
C GLU A 1150 -2.77 -28.50 -49.57
N LYS A 1151 -2.53 -29.27 -48.49
CA LYS A 1151 -2.52 -30.75 -48.54
C LYS A 1151 -3.87 -31.40 -48.20
N GLN A 1152 -4.86 -30.66 -47.69
CA GLN A 1152 -6.18 -31.26 -47.36
C GLN A 1152 -7.01 -31.61 -48.60
N ARG A 1153 -6.79 -30.96 -49.75
CA ARG A 1153 -7.51 -31.30 -51.01
C ARG A 1153 -6.86 -32.46 -51.79
N THR A 1154 -5.56 -32.70 -51.61
CA THR A 1154 -4.81 -33.73 -52.36
C THR A 1154 -4.71 -35.08 -51.64
N LEU A 1155 -4.94 -35.13 -50.32
CA LEU A 1155 -4.94 -36.38 -49.53
C LEU A 1155 -6.14 -37.30 -49.82
N ASN A 1156 -7.25 -36.78 -50.35
CA ASN A 1156 -8.45 -37.58 -50.70
C ASN A 1156 -8.47 -38.10 -52.15
N LYS A 1157 -7.37 -37.99 -52.92
CA LYS A 1157 -7.32 -38.53 -54.29
C LYS A 1157 -6.34 -39.68 -54.53
N LYS A 1158 -5.63 -40.16 -53.50
CA LYS A 1158 -4.95 -41.46 -53.52
C LYS A 1158 -4.93 -42.09 -52.12
N LYS A 1159 -6.08 -42.62 -51.70
CA LYS A 1159 -6.19 -43.75 -50.78
C LYS A 1159 -7.36 -44.61 -51.23
#